data_AF-A0A182KDP3-F1
#
_entry.id   AF-A0A182KDP3-F1
#
_cell.length_a   1.000
_cell.length_b   1.000
_cell.length_c   1.000
_cell.angle_alpha   90.00
_cell.angle_beta   90.00
_cell.angle_gamma   90.00
#
_symmetry.space_group_name_H-M   'P 1'
#
loop_
_entity.id
_entity.type
_entity.pdbx_description
1 polymer ?
#
loop_
_entity_poly.entity_id
_entity_poly.type
_entity_poly.pdbx_seq_one_letter_code
_entity_poly.pdbx_strand_id
1 'polypeptide(L)'
;MEALIPVVNKLQDVFNTVGSDAIQLPQIVVLGSQSSGKSSVIESLVGRTFLPRGTGIVTRRPLVLQLVYTPLDDREHRSAEHGTVAVEEWGRFLHIKNKVFTNFDEIRSEIENETDRMAGANKGICPEPINLKIYSTKVVNLTLVDLPGITKVPVGDQPEDIEAQIKDLVLKYIENPNSIILAVTAANTDMATSEALKMAKDVDPDGRRTLAVLTKLDLMDAGTDAIDILCGRVIPVKLGIIGVMNRSQQDIMDKKTIDDQLRDEAAYLQRKYPTLATRNGTPYLAKTLNRLLMHHIRDCLPDLKTRVNVMASQFQSLLNSYGEDVTDKSQCLLQIITKFASAYCSTIEGTSRNIETTELCGGARICYIFHETFGKTLDSIHPLTGLTKMDILTAIRNATGPRPALFVPEVSFELLVKRQIRRLEDPSLRCVELIHEEMQRIIQHCGTEVQQEMLRFPKLHEKIVDVVTQLLRRRLPTTNCMVENLVQIELAYINTKHPDFHKDAALVPSLIKTDSQDQWAGHQTGNPPSRRPGSNRQLALVDKTGMLNLNHDANQQQHQQQQQHQQQHQHQQNHVSEQPGGWLGSILPPNMEAMIGGPGSESGNSTASNTPTHGVLSPTKPVNLLPDVPMHHSSRKLTDKEQKDCDVI
;
A
#
# COMPACT_ATOMS: atom_id res chain seq x y z
N MET A 1 9.13 42.40 0.89
CA MET A 1 9.78 41.27 1.61
C MET A 1 9.20 41.06 2.99
N GLU A 2 8.91 42.13 3.75
CA GLU A 2 8.33 42.05 5.11
C GLU A 2 7.05 41.20 5.23
N ALA A 3 6.23 41.12 4.17
CA ALA A 3 5.05 40.27 4.10
C ALA A 3 5.31 38.74 4.12
N LEU A 4 6.55 38.28 3.95
CA LEU A 4 6.87 36.84 3.94
C LEU A 4 6.71 36.17 5.31
N ILE A 5 7.09 36.86 6.39
CA ILE A 5 7.04 36.30 7.75
C ILE A 5 5.58 36.12 8.23
N PRO A 6 4.67 37.10 8.07
CA PRO A 6 3.25 36.90 8.34
C PRO A 6 2.61 35.72 7.57
N VAL A 7 3.05 35.45 6.33
CA VAL A 7 2.56 34.30 5.55
C VAL A 7 3.04 32.98 6.15
N VAL A 8 4.33 32.87 6.51
CA VAL A 8 4.85 31.66 7.18
C VAL A 8 4.20 31.44 8.55
N ASN A 9 3.96 32.50 9.31
CA ASN A 9 3.30 32.41 10.61
C ASN A 9 1.84 31.94 10.48
N LYS A 10 1.10 32.41 9.46
CA LYS A 10 -0.25 31.89 9.14
C LYS A 10 -0.21 30.42 8.71
N LEU A 11 0.81 29.99 7.97
CA LEU A 11 0.99 28.57 7.62
C LEU A 11 1.25 27.72 8.87
N GLN A 12 2.12 28.17 9.79
CA GLN A 12 2.36 27.49 11.08
C GLN A 12 1.07 27.31 11.88
N ASP A 13 0.22 28.36 11.98
CA ASP A 13 -1.08 28.24 12.67
C ASP A 13 -1.98 27.15 12.09
N VAL A 14 -2.05 27.06 10.75
CA VAL A 14 -2.87 26.08 10.03
C VAL A 14 -2.35 24.66 10.27
N PHE A 15 -1.05 24.42 10.08
CA PHE A 15 -0.48 23.09 10.26
C PHE A 15 -0.52 22.61 11.71
N ASN A 16 -0.33 23.52 12.69
CA ASN A 16 -0.51 23.22 14.11
C ASN A 16 -1.97 22.87 14.46
N THR A 17 -2.95 23.42 13.73
CA THR A 17 -4.38 23.10 13.95
C THR A 17 -4.77 21.75 13.34
N VAL A 18 -4.10 21.33 12.25
CA VAL A 18 -4.35 20.05 11.55
C VAL A 18 -3.51 18.90 12.13
N GLY A 19 -2.46 19.19 12.91
CA GLY A 19 -1.60 18.19 13.54
C GLY A 19 -0.63 17.49 12.58
N SER A 20 -0.33 18.09 11.43
CA SER A 20 0.49 17.45 10.40
C SER A 20 1.98 17.78 10.54
N ASP A 21 2.76 16.86 11.13
CA ASP A 21 4.24 16.90 11.14
C ASP A 21 4.88 16.86 9.72
N ALA A 22 4.07 16.61 8.67
CA ALA A 22 4.53 16.40 7.29
C ALA A 22 5.15 17.63 6.60
N ILE A 23 4.89 18.86 7.09
CA ILE A 23 5.32 20.09 6.40
C ILE A 23 6.35 20.86 7.23
N GLN A 24 7.60 20.79 6.75
CA GLN A 24 8.78 21.41 7.31
C GLN A 24 8.82 22.91 7.00
N LEU A 25 8.38 23.73 7.95
CA LEU A 25 8.35 25.18 7.82
C LEU A 25 9.70 25.82 8.22
N PRO A 26 10.09 26.94 7.60
CA PRO A 26 11.27 27.69 7.98
C PRO A 26 11.10 28.36 9.35
N GLN A 27 12.02 28.11 10.27
CA GLN A 27 11.99 28.58 11.65
C GLN A 27 13.41 28.69 12.24
N ILE A 28 13.60 29.55 13.25
CA ILE A 28 14.84 29.60 14.03
C ILE A 28 14.66 28.79 15.31
N VAL A 29 15.48 27.77 15.51
CA VAL A 29 15.45 26.89 16.69
C VAL A 29 16.56 27.29 17.65
N VAL A 30 16.21 27.65 18.88
CA VAL A 30 17.16 28.14 19.89
C VAL A 30 17.65 26.98 20.76
N LEU A 31 18.96 26.75 20.74
CA LEU A 31 19.59 25.55 21.27
C LEU A 31 20.75 25.93 22.19
N GLY A 32 20.90 25.26 23.33
CA GLY A 32 21.94 25.58 24.30
C GLY A 32 21.81 24.75 25.58
N SER A 33 22.90 24.63 26.34
CA SER A 33 22.86 24.04 27.68
C SER A 33 21.94 24.83 28.62
N GLN A 34 21.56 24.21 29.74
CA GLN A 34 20.98 24.93 30.86
C GLN A 34 21.90 26.08 31.28
N SER A 35 21.33 27.24 31.64
CA SER A 35 22.07 28.43 32.07
C SER A 35 23.03 29.04 31.02
N SER A 36 22.99 28.63 29.75
CA SER A 36 23.76 29.27 28.66
C SER A 36 23.23 30.66 28.27
N GLY A 37 22.07 31.06 28.79
CA GLY A 37 21.48 32.38 28.57
C GLY A 37 20.42 32.46 27.47
N LYS A 38 19.96 31.34 26.87
CA LYS A 38 18.89 31.30 25.85
C LYS A 38 17.72 32.25 26.15
N SER A 39 17.05 32.05 27.29
CA SER A 39 15.88 32.84 27.67
C SER A 39 16.21 34.33 27.80
N SER A 40 17.41 34.68 28.26
CA SER A 40 17.85 36.08 28.30
C SER A 40 18.15 36.65 26.90
N VAL A 41 18.70 35.86 25.96
CA VAL A 41 18.84 36.28 24.55
C VAL A 41 17.46 36.55 23.94
N ILE A 42 16.49 35.67 24.17
CA ILE A 42 15.12 35.83 23.66
C ILE A 42 14.45 37.07 24.26
N GLU A 43 14.51 37.26 25.58
CA GLU A 43 13.98 38.47 26.23
C GLU A 43 14.63 39.76 25.73
N SER A 44 15.95 39.76 25.49
CA SER A 44 16.67 40.90 24.91
C SER A 44 16.26 41.19 23.46
N LEU A 45 15.88 40.17 22.68
CA LEU A 45 15.31 40.33 21.32
C LEU A 45 13.87 40.88 21.33
N VAL A 46 13.09 40.62 22.39
CA VAL A 46 11.72 41.14 22.56
C VAL A 46 11.70 42.53 23.21
N GLY A 47 12.69 42.84 24.06
CA GLY A 47 12.70 44.06 24.87
C GLY A 47 11.90 43.97 26.18
N ARG A 48 11.40 42.77 26.56
CA ARG A 48 10.58 42.54 27.77
C ARG A 48 10.99 41.28 28.52
N THR A 49 10.78 41.27 29.84
CA THR A 49 10.91 40.07 30.68
C THR A 49 9.58 39.33 30.72
N PHE A 50 9.49 38.13 30.14
CA PHE A 50 8.22 37.37 30.07
C PHE A 50 8.42 35.85 30.06
N LEU A 51 9.66 35.37 29.97
CA LEU A 51 9.91 33.95 30.10
C LEU A 51 9.96 33.57 31.58
N PRO A 52 9.55 32.33 31.93
CA PRO A 52 9.70 31.81 33.29
C PRO A 52 11.17 31.87 33.73
N ARG A 53 11.41 31.96 35.05
CA ARG A 53 12.77 31.97 35.63
C ARG A 53 12.78 31.18 36.93
N GLY A 54 13.68 30.21 37.03
CA GLY A 54 13.79 29.34 38.20
C GLY A 54 15.06 28.48 38.19
N THR A 55 15.24 27.68 39.24
CA THR A 55 16.29 26.64 39.31
C THR A 55 15.80 25.35 38.65
N GLY A 56 16.70 24.60 38.00
CA GLY A 56 16.32 23.40 37.22
C GLY A 56 15.93 23.72 35.77
N ILE A 57 15.19 22.80 35.14
CA ILE A 57 14.70 22.98 33.75
C ILE A 57 13.49 23.91 33.79
N VAL A 58 13.69 25.13 33.28
CA VAL A 58 12.69 26.19 33.26
C VAL A 58 11.73 26.02 32.07
N THR A 59 12.26 25.98 30.84
CA THR A 59 11.51 25.63 29.63
C THR A 59 11.31 24.10 29.59
N ARG A 60 10.12 23.60 29.94
CA ARG A 60 9.77 22.16 29.89
C ARG A 60 8.93 21.75 28.67
N ARG A 61 8.42 22.73 27.92
CA ARG A 61 7.72 22.56 26.63
C ARG A 61 8.38 23.46 25.58
N PRO A 62 8.44 23.07 24.30
CA PRO A 62 8.85 23.98 23.23
C PRO A 62 7.95 25.23 23.22
N LEU A 63 8.56 26.43 23.15
CA LEU A 63 7.82 27.68 23.03
C LEU A 63 8.05 28.25 21.63
N VAL A 64 7.03 28.17 20.79
CA VAL A 64 7.00 28.82 19.47
C VAL A 64 6.58 30.27 19.68
N LEU A 65 7.57 31.15 19.65
CA LEU A 65 7.44 32.58 19.84
C LEU A 65 7.46 33.30 18.49
N GLN A 66 6.33 33.92 18.15
CA GLN A 66 6.19 34.75 16.96
C GLN A 66 6.17 36.23 17.35
N LEU A 67 7.22 36.96 16.99
CA LEU A 67 7.30 38.42 17.12
C LEU A 67 6.70 39.06 15.87
N VAL A 68 5.76 39.97 16.08
CA VAL A 68 5.06 40.71 15.03
C VAL A 68 5.31 42.19 15.25
N TYR A 69 5.96 42.82 14.28
CA TYR A 69 6.08 44.27 14.22
C TYR A 69 4.71 44.87 13.87
N THR A 70 4.19 45.74 14.73
CA THR A 70 2.85 46.32 14.55
C THR A 70 2.89 47.83 14.83
N PRO A 71 3.08 48.67 13.80
CA PRO A 71 3.14 50.12 13.96
C PRO A 71 1.81 50.68 14.50
N LEU A 72 1.84 51.92 15.02
CA LEU A 72 0.67 52.54 15.65
C LEU A 72 -0.51 52.73 14.68
N ASP A 73 -0.22 52.90 13.40
CA ASP A 73 -1.22 53.12 12.33
C ASP A 73 -1.82 51.82 11.74
N ASP A 74 -1.37 50.64 12.21
CA ASP A 74 -1.81 49.34 11.69
C ASP A 74 -3.26 49.00 12.12
N ARG A 75 -4.20 49.12 11.18
CA ARG A 75 -5.62 48.82 11.36
C ARG A 75 -6.00 47.35 11.10
N GLU A 76 -5.10 46.50 10.59
CA GLU A 76 -5.37 45.06 10.46
C GLU A 76 -5.14 44.33 11.79
N HIS A 77 -4.11 44.73 12.53
CA HIS A 77 -3.74 44.09 13.79
C HIS A 77 -4.25 44.82 15.05
N ARG A 78 -4.55 46.12 14.97
CA ARG A 78 -5.19 46.88 16.05
C ARG A 78 -6.69 47.03 15.80
N SER A 79 -7.51 46.46 16.68
CA SER A 79 -8.97 46.65 16.71
C SER A 79 -9.43 47.26 18.03
N ALA A 80 -10.39 48.19 17.95
CA ALA A 80 -11.03 48.82 19.10
C ALA A 80 -11.87 47.81 19.91
N GLU A 81 -12.53 46.87 19.22
CA GLU A 81 -13.33 45.79 19.82
C GLU A 81 -12.49 44.87 20.72
N HIS A 82 -11.20 44.72 20.42
CA HIS A 82 -10.25 43.92 21.20
C HIS A 82 -9.40 44.75 22.18
N GLY A 83 -9.70 46.04 22.37
CA GLY A 83 -8.96 46.92 23.28
C GLY A 83 -7.50 47.20 22.90
N THR A 84 -7.08 46.87 21.67
CA THR A 84 -5.66 46.90 21.24
C THR A 84 -5.19 48.25 20.68
N VAL A 85 -6.09 49.15 20.32
CA VAL A 85 -5.74 50.43 19.64
C VAL A 85 -4.81 51.30 20.50
N ALA A 86 -5.11 51.42 21.80
CA ALA A 86 -4.37 52.27 22.73
C ALA A 86 -3.14 51.59 23.37
N VAL A 87 -2.81 50.35 22.97
CA VAL A 87 -1.76 49.55 23.61
C VAL A 87 -0.54 49.50 22.70
N GLU A 88 0.65 49.84 23.21
CA GLU A 88 1.88 49.77 22.42
C GLU A 88 2.30 48.32 22.11
N GLU A 89 2.15 47.42 23.09
CA GLU A 89 2.64 46.05 23.05
C GLU A 89 1.67 45.07 23.74
N TRP A 90 1.40 43.91 23.12
CA TRP A 90 0.52 42.88 23.71
C TRP A 90 0.87 41.47 23.24
N GLY A 91 0.47 40.46 24.02
CA GLY A 91 0.56 39.04 23.69
C GLY A 91 -0.79 38.39 23.39
N ARG A 92 -0.78 37.31 22.60
CA ARG A 92 -1.90 36.38 22.41
C ARG A 92 -1.38 34.95 22.31
N PHE A 93 -2.06 34.01 22.97
CA PHE A 93 -1.76 32.58 22.88
C PHE A 93 -2.72 31.87 21.92
N LEU A 94 -2.25 30.80 21.27
CA LEU A 94 -3.08 30.02 20.36
C LEU A 94 -4.19 29.24 21.09
N HIS A 95 -3.97 28.82 22.35
CA HIS A 95 -4.96 28.11 23.18
C HIS A 95 -5.99 29.05 23.83
N ILE A 96 -5.68 30.34 23.98
CA ILE A 96 -6.62 31.36 24.52
C ILE A 96 -6.79 32.50 23.50
N LYS A 97 -7.39 32.18 22.35
CA LYS A 97 -7.56 33.12 21.21
C LYS A 97 -8.31 34.41 21.57
N ASN A 98 -9.18 34.37 22.58
CA ASN A 98 -10.08 35.47 22.93
C ASN A 98 -9.51 36.44 23.99
N LYS A 99 -8.39 36.10 24.65
CA LYS A 99 -7.76 36.98 25.65
C LYS A 99 -6.55 37.69 25.04
N VAL A 100 -6.52 39.01 25.18
CA VAL A 100 -5.35 39.85 24.91
C VAL A 100 -4.59 40.05 26.22
N PHE A 101 -3.28 39.80 26.22
CA PHE A 101 -2.43 39.96 27.38
C PHE A 101 -1.62 41.25 27.23
N THR A 102 -1.94 42.28 28.02
CA THR A 102 -1.19 43.55 28.02
C THR A 102 -0.05 43.54 29.04
N ASN A 103 -0.17 42.73 30.09
CA ASN A 103 0.87 42.53 31.10
C ASN A 103 1.76 41.33 30.77
N PHE A 104 3.07 41.56 30.62
CA PHE A 104 4.05 40.51 30.33
C PHE A 104 4.32 39.58 31.53
N ASP A 105 4.01 39.99 32.76
CA ASP A 105 4.03 39.08 33.91
C ASP A 105 2.86 38.07 33.86
N GLU A 106 1.68 38.47 33.34
CA GLU A 106 0.60 37.50 33.07
C GLU A 106 0.97 36.52 31.94
N ILE A 107 1.71 36.97 30.92
CA ILE A 107 2.24 36.09 29.88
C ILE A 107 3.19 35.05 30.50
N ARG A 108 4.05 35.46 31.45
CA ARG A 108 4.95 34.54 32.17
C ARG A 108 4.17 33.48 32.95
N SER A 109 3.22 33.90 33.77
CA SER A 109 2.39 32.99 34.56
C SER A 109 1.52 32.08 33.69
N GLU A 110 1.07 32.55 32.52
CA GLU A 110 0.34 31.70 31.56
C GLU A 110 1.25 30.63 30.94
N ILE A 111 2.51 30.93 30.61
CA ILE A 111 3.48 29.93 30.16
C ILE A 111 3.74 28.88 31.25
N GLU A 112 3.84 29.31 32.51
CA GLU A 112 4.03 28.41 33.67
C GLU A 112 2.80 27.50 33.85
N ASN A 113 1.60 28.08 33.93
CA ASN A 113 0.33 27.36 34.06
C ASN A 113 0.11 26.34 32.92
N GLU A 114 0.32 26.76 31.67
CA GLU A 114 0.15 25.91 30.49
C GLU A 114 1.22 24.82 30.39
N THR A 115 2.41 25.07 30.96
CA THR A 115 3.44 24.05 31.12
C THR A 115 3.02 23.00 32.16
N ASP A 116 2.63 23.42 33.36
CA ASP A 116 2.23 22.51 34.43
C ASP A 116 0.94 21.72 34.11
N ARG A 117 0.01 22.31 33.33
CA ARG A 117 -1.21 21.64 32.87
C ARG A 117 -0.94 20.39 32.03
N MET A 118 0.10 20.41 31.20
CA MET A 118 0.40 19.35 30.22
C MET A 118 1.60 18.48 30.60
N ALA A 119 2.64 19.04 31.20
CA ALA A 119 3.82 18.30 31.65
C ALA A 119 3.71 17.80 33.10
N GLY A 120 2.69 18.23 33.83
CA GLY A 120 2.48 17.93 35.25
C GLY A 120 3.49 18.63 36.17
N ALA A 121 3.24 18.51 37.48
CA ALA A 121 4.12 19.07 38.52
C ALA A 121 5.47 18.34 38.65
N ASN A 122 5.58 17.10 38.14
CA ASN A 122 6.75 16.21 38.29
C ASN A 122 7.96 16.59 37.41
N LYS A 123 8.08 17.85 37.00
CA LYS A 123 9.22 18.40 36.23
C LYS A 123 9.58 17.69 34.91
N GLY A 124 8.71 16.83 34.38
CA GLY A 124 8.86 16.20 33.08
C GLY A 124 8.82 17.20 31.92
N ILE A 125 9.17 16.75 30.72
CA ILE A 125 9.01 17.53 29.49
C ILE A 125 7.79 17.05 28.69
N CYS A 126 7.22 17.93 27.88
CA CYS A 126 6.16 17.58 26.95
C CYS A 126 6.50 18.12 25.54
N PRO A 127 6.38 17.31 24.48
CA PRO A 127 6.78 17.70 23.12
C PRO A 127 5.79 18.68 22.46
N GLU A 128 4.58 18.83 22.98
CA GLU A 128 3.58 19.73 22.39
C GLU A 128 3.93 21.21 22.61
N PRO A 129 4.07 22.01 21.53
CA PRO A 129 4.51 23.39 21.65
C PRO A 129 3.45 24.34 22.21
N ILE A 130 3.89 25.29 23.04
CA ILE A 130 3.11 26.49 23.38
C ILE A 130 3.33 27.50 22.25
N ASN A 131 2.25 28.04 21.69
CA ASN A 131 2.29 29.03 20.61
C ASN A 131 1.92 30.42 21.16
N LEU A 132 2.88 31.35 21.16
CA LEU A 132 2.74 32.71 21.68
C LEU A 132 3.09 33.74 20.59
N LYS A 133 2.16 34.66 20.32
CA LYS A 133 2.36 35.84 19.48
C LYS A 133 2.57 37.07 20.34
N ILE A 134 3.64 37.82 20.12
CA ILE A 134 3.89 39.12 20.74
C ILE A 134 3.89 40.19 19.64
N TYR A 135 3.04 41.19 19.83
CA TYR A 135 2.89 42.34 18.94
C TYR A 135 3.56 43.54 19.63
N SER A 136 4.45 44.25 18.92
CA SER A 136 5.14 45.43 19.46
C SER A 136 5.60 46.36 18.33
N THR A 137 5.75 47.65 18.64
CA THR A 137 6.34 48.68 17.77
C THR A 137 7.88 48.65 17.78
N LYS A 138 8.52 47.84 18.63
CA LYS A 138 9.97 47.83 18.87
C LYS A 138 10.67 46.55 18.39
N VAL A 139 9.91 45.48 18.13
CA VAL A 139 10.43 44.20 17.65
C VAL A 139 10.51 44.15 16.12
N VAL A 140 11.36 43.27 15.60
CA VAL A 140 11.30 42.86 14.19
C VAL A 140 10.37 41.65 14.03
N ASN A 141 9.74 41.50 12.86
CA ASN A 141 9.07 40.27 12.49
C ASN A 141 10.08 39.11 12.58
N LEU A 142 9.82 38.13 13.46
CA LEU A 142 10.77 37.04 13.73
C LEU A 142 10.04 35.87 14.39
N THR A 143 10.41 34.64 14.03
CA THR A 143 9.84 33.43 14.63
C THR A 143 10.95 32.56 15.20
N LEU A 144 10.86 32.31 16.51
CA LEU A 144 11.84 31.62 17.36
C LEU A 144 11.16 30.43 18.03
N VAL A 145 11.87 29.31 18.16
CA VAL A 145 11.45 28.17 18.97
C VAL A 145 12.43 28.04 20.14
N ASP A 146 12.01 28.36 21.36
CA ASP A 146 12.79 28.05 22.56
C ASP A 146 12.59 26.58 22.91
N LEU A 147 13.70 25.88 23.17
CA LEU A 147 13.71 24.47 23.56
C LEU A 147 14.28 24.28 24.97
N PRO A 148 13.90 23.18 25.65
CA PRO A 148 14.49 22.82 26.93
C PRO A 148 16.02 22.89 26.93
N GLY A 149 16.59 23.43 28.01
CA GLY A 149 18.05 23.49 28.16
C GLY A 149 18.63 22.11 28.42
N ILE A 150 19.69 21.76 27.68
CA ILE A 150 20.36 20.47 27.81
C ILE A 150 20.95 20.35 29.23
N THR A 151 20.61 19.26 29.92
CA THR A 151 21.15 18.87 31.23
C THR A 151 21.83 17.50 31.11
N LYS A 152 22.83 17.22 31.96
CA LYS A 152 23.55 15.93 32.02
C LYS A 152 23.23 15.07 33.24
N VAL A 153 22.48 15.64 34.19
CA VAL A 153 22.14 14.99 35.47
C VAL A 153 20.69 15.36 35.77
N PRO A 154 19.81 14.39 36.07
CA PRO A 154 18.44 14.67 36.51
C PRO A 154 18.46 15.37 37.88
N VAL A 155 17.55 16.32 38.09
CA VAL A 155 17.52 17.11 39.33
C VAL A 155 16.12 17.11 39.97
N GLY A 156 16.03 16.56 41.19
CA GLY A 156 14.77 16.35 41.89
C GLY A 156 13.95 15.25 41.22
N ASP A 157 12.66 15.49 41.02
CA ASP A 157 11.67 14.52 40.53
C ASP A 157 11.74 14.22 39.01
N GLN A 158 12.84 14.60 38.36
CA GLN A 158 13.06 14.36 36.94
C GLN A 158 13.41 12.89 36.69
N PRO A 159 12.93 12.29 35.59
CA PRO A 159 13.23 10.90 35.28
C PRO A 159 14.70 10.74 34.86
N GLU A 160 15.28 9.55 35.04
CA GLU A 160 16.71 9.32 34.80
C GLU A 160 17.11 9.50 33.32
N ASP A 161 16.17 9.28 32.40
CA ASP A 161 16.33 9.43 30.95
C ASP A 161 16.07 10.86 30.43
N ILE A 162 15.90 11.85 31.31
CA ILE A 162 15.59 13.25 30.95
C ILE A 162 16.58 13.86 29.94
N GLU A 163 17.87 13.50 29.99
CA GLU A 163 18.86 13.95 29.01
C GLU A 163 18.56 13.38 27.61
N ALA A 164 18.16 12.11 27.51
CA ALA A 164 17.79 11.47 26.25
C ALA A 164 16.50 12.09 25.71
N GLN A 165 15.46 12.23 26.54
CA GLN A 165 14.19 12.85 26.14
C GLN A 165 14.39 14.29 25.62
N ILE A 166 15.23 15.10 26.28
CA ILE A 166 15.56 16.45 25.78
C ILE A 166 16.31 16.38 24.45
N LYS A 167 17.27 15.47 24.28
CA LYS A 167 18.02 15.32 23.03
C LYS A 167 17.09 14.91 21.88
N ASP A 168 16.24 13.93 22.08
CA ASP A 168 15.28 13.46 21.07
C ASP A 168 14.29 14.56 20.69
N LEU A 169 13.77 15.30 21.68
CA LEU A 169 12.94 16.47 21.44
C LEU A 169 13.69 17.54 20.64
N VAL A 170 14.94 17.84 20.99
CA VAL A 170 15.75 18.84 20.28
C VAL A 170 16.05 18.39 18.84
N LEU A 171 16.43 17.12 18.65
CA LEU A 171 16.68 16.50 17.34
C LEU A 171 15.46 16.65 16.43
N LYS A 172 14.24 16.35 16.90
CA LYS A 172 13.00 16.54 16.11
C LYS A 172 12.88 17.95 15.51
N TYR A 173 13.35 19.00 16.19
CA TYR A 173 13.32 20.37 15.68
C TYR A 173 14.53 20.74 14.80
N ILE A 174 15.73 20.23 15.08
CA ILE A 174 16.95 20.58 14.34
C ILE A 174 17.25 19.68 13.13
N GLU A 175 16.71 18.47 13.06
CA GLU A 175 16.78 17.59 11.88
C GLU A 175 16.05 18.18 10.67
N ASN A 176 15.03 19.02 10.90
CA ASN A 176 14.35 19.76 9.85
C ASN A 176 15.39 20.57 9.03
N PRO A 177 15.64 20.27 7.74
CA PRO A 177 16.63 20.98 6.94
C PRO A 177 16.28 22.44 6.72
N ASN A 178 14.99 22.79 6.85
CA ASN A 178 14.50 24.16 6.78
C ASN A 178 14.61 24.89 8.13
N SER A 179 15.23 24.35 9.17
CA SER A 179 15.49 25.10 10.42
C SER A 179 16.86 25.77 10.44
N ILE A 180 16.89 27.03 10.89
CA ILE A 180 18.12 27.75 11.27
C ILE A 180 18.42 27.41 12.73
N ILE A 181 19.61 26.91 13.03
CA ILE A 181 20.01 26.54 14.39
C ILE A 181 20.71 27.73 15.05
N LEU A 182 20.17 28.21 16.17
CA LEU A 182 20.76 29.27 16.98
C LEU A 182 21.46 28.66 18.21
N ALA A 183 22.75 28.39 18.09
CA ALA A 183 23.55 27.70 19.10
C ALA A 183 24.09 28.68 20.16
N VAL A 184 23.40 28.79 21.29
CA VAL A 184 23.70 29.72 22.39
C VAL A 184 24.65 29.08 23.41
N THR A 185 25.90 29.56 23.43
CA THR A 185 27.01 29.12 24.30
C THR A 185 27.47 30.28 25.19
N ALA A 186 27.98 30.00 26.39
CA ALA A 186 28.52 31.02 27.29
C ALA A 186 30.04 31.22 27.08
N ALA A 187 30.51 32.46 27.12
CA ALA A 187 31.92 32.83 26.89
C ALA A 187 32.86 32.40 28.03
N ASN A 188 32.32 32.20 29.23
CA ASN A 188 33.07 31.74 30.41
C ASN A 188 33.22 30.21 30.46
N THR A 189 32.85 29.51 29.39
CA THR A 189 33.03 28.06 29.21
C THR A 189 33.72 27.80 27.87
N ASP A 190 34.59 26.79 27.80
CA ASP A 190 35.26 26.44 26.54
C ASP A 190 34.23 26.05 25.47
N MET A 191 34.19 26.85 24.40
CA MET A 191 33.27 26.68 23.28
C MET A 191 33.46 25.33 22.56
N ALA A 192 34.65 24.73 22.60
CA ALA A 192 34.92 23.41 22.03
C ALA A 192 34.16 22.28 22.77
N THR A 193 33.79 22.51 24.04
CA THR A 193 32.98 21.58 24.85
C THR A 193 31.47 21.85 24.77
N SER A 194 31.03 22.78 23.92
CA SER A 194 29.62 23.14 23.81
C SER A 194 28.80 22.01 23.18
N GLU A 195 27.99 21.34 24.01
CA GLU A 195 26.95 20.39 23.56
C GLU A 195 26.01 21.03 22.52
N ALA A 196 25.85 22.36 22.55
CA ALA A 196 25.01 23.08 21.61
C ALA A 196 25.56 23.03 20.17
N LEU A 197 26.88 23.24 20.04
CA LEU A 197 27.57 23.19 18.75
C LEU A 197 27.81 21.75 18.30
N LYS A 198 27.98 20.82 19.25
CA LYS A 198 28.07 19.39 18.96
C LYS A 198 26.81 18.87 18.28
N MET A 199 25.64 19.01 18.92
CA MET A 199 24.38 18.55 18.32
C MET A 199 24.03 19.30 17.03
N ALA A 200 24.38 20.59 16.92
CA ALA A 200 24.24 21.32 15.66
C ALA A 200 25.12 20.71 14.55
N LYS A 201 26.37 20.34 14.86
CA LYS A 201 27.30 19.71 13.90
C LYS A 201 26.88 18.30 13.50
N ASP A 202 26.20 17.57 14.39
CA ASP A 202 25.67 16.24 14.07
C ASP A 202 24.57 16.28 12.98
N VAL A 203 23.81 17.38 12.88
CA VAL A 203 22.74 17.58 11.86
C VAL A 203 23.04 18.65 10.78
N ASP A 204 24.14 19.40 10.93
CA ASP A 204 24.67 20.41 10.00
C ASP A 204 26.21 20.40 10.04
N PRO A 205 26.89 19.35 9.50
CA PRO A 205 28.34 19.18 9.62
C PRO A 205 29.17 20.32 9.02
N ASP A 206 28.64 20.97 7.99
CA ASP A 206 29.24 22.11 7.29
C ASP A 206 28.95 23.46 7.97
N GLY A 207 28.06 23.50 8.97
CA GLY A 207 27.61 24.72 9.65
C GLY A 207 26.87 25.71 8.75
N ARG A 208 26.17 25.24 7.70
CA ARG A 208 25.50 26.08 6.69
C ARG A 208 24.29 26.84 7.22
N ARG A 209 23.55 26.22 8.15
CA ARG A 209 22.31 26.75 8.75
C ARG A 209 22.44 27.03 10.25
N THR A 210 23.67 26.96 10.77
CA THR A 210 24.00 27.17 12.19
C THR A 210 24.62 28.56 12.41
N LEU A 211 24.01 29.36 13.29
CA LEU A 211 24.52 30.64 13.81
C LEU A 211 24.88 30.45 15.29
N ALA A 212 26.12 30.76 15.68
CA ALA A 212 26.51 30.68 17.08
C ALA A 212 26.33 32.03 17.80
N VAL A 213 25.79 31.99 19.02
CA VAL A 213 25.66 33.17 19.89
C VAL A 213 26.48 32.94 21.15
N LEU A 214 27.38 33.89 21.45
CA LEU A 214 28.29 33.82 22.59
C LEU A 214 27.82 34.80 23.67
N THR A 215 27.25 34.29 24.76
CA THR A 215 26.71 35.09 25.88
C THR A 215 27.75 35.30 26.98
N LYS A 216 27.48 36.16 27.96
CA LYS A 216 28.31 36.34 29.17
C LYS A 216 29.77 36.76 28.90
N LEU A 217 30.00 37.59 27.87
CA LEU A 217 31.32 38.13 27.54
C LEU A 217 31.98 38.88 28.72
N ASP A 218 31.15 39.49 29.56
CA ASP A 218 31.49 40.17 30.81
C ASP A 218 32.08 39.25 31.89
N LEU A 219 31.74 37.96 31.89
CA LEU A 219 32.17 36.98 32.89
C LEU A 219 33.36 36.11 32.44
N MET A 220 34.11 36.56 31.42
CA MET A 220 35.35 35.93 31.01
C MET A 220 36.49 36.23 31.99
N ASP A 221 37.40 35.27 32.18
CA ASP A 221 38.54 35.42 33.09
C ASP A 221 39.45 36.59 32.69
N ALA A 222 39.93 37.32 33.70
CA ALA A 222 40.80 38.47 33.49
C ALA A 222 42.10 38.06 32.78
N GLY A 223 42.37 38.67 31.62
CA GLY A 223 43.48 38.31 30.74
C GLY A 223 43.08 37.48 29.52
N THR A 224 41.85 36.95 29.48
CA THR A 224 41.29 36.29 28.28
C THR A 224 40.49 37.26 27.41
N ASP A 225 40.27 36.87 26.15
CA ASP A 225 39.37 37.53 25.22
C ASP A 225 38.73 36.52 24.26
N ALA A 226 37.62 36.92 23.64
CA ALA A 226 36.87 36.08 22.68
C ALA A 226 37.16 36.45 21.21
N ILE A 227 38.24 37.18 20.87
CA ILE A 227 38.46 37.69 19.51
C ILE A 227 38.61 36.54 18.51
N ASP A 228 39.41 35.52 18.83
CA ASP A 228 39.60 34.37 17.94
C ASP A 228 38.31 33.55 17.76
N ILE A 229 37.49 33.49 18.81
CA ILE A 229 36.16 32.86 18.78
C ILE A 229 35.21 33.66 17.89
N LEU A 230 35.03 34.96 18.14
CA LEU A 230 34.13 35.84 17.39
C LEU A 230 34.56 35.99 15.91
N CYS A 231 35.86 35.85 15.62
CA CYS A 231 36.38 35.80 14.25
C CYS A 231 36.20 34.44 13.55
N GLY A 232 35.67 33.41 14.22
CA GLY A 232 35.46 32.08 13.65
C GLY A 232 36.74 31.27 13.43
N ARG A 233 37.84 31.60 14.12
CA ARG A 233 39.14 30.91 13.98
C ARG A 233 39.18 29.58 14.73
N VAL A 234 38.43 29.46 15.82
CA VAL A 234 38.38 28.24 16.67
C VAL A 234 37.34 27.25 16.15
N ILE A 235 36.09 27.71 15.94
CA ILE A 235 34.99 26.89 15.43
C ILE A 235 34.35 27.63 14.24
N PRO A 236 34.58 27.17 13.00
CA PRO A 236 34.01 27.82 11.82
C PRO A 236 32.54 27.42 11.61
N VAL A 237 31.63 28.40 11.75
CA VAL A 237 30.21 28.29 11.36
C VAL A 237 29.89 29.29 10.24
N LYS A 238 29.12 28.89 9.22
CA LYS A 238 28.98 29.69 7.98
C LYS A 238 28.12 30.94 8.17
N LEU A 239 27.16 30.91 9.09
CA LEU A 239 26.33 32.09 9.41
C LEU A 239 27.05 33.10 10.32
N GLY A 240 28.20 32.72 10.89
CA GLY A 240 29.02 33.55 11.77
C GLY A 240 28.77 33.35 13.25
N ILE A 241 29.45 34.16 14.06
CA ILE A 241 29.42 34.11 15.53
C ILE A 241 29.11 35.52 16.03
N ILE A 242 28.10 35.65 16.89
CA ILE A 242 27.67 36.95 17.44
C ILE A 242 27.73 36.90 18.97
N GLY A 243 28.59 37.73 19.54
CA GLY A 243 28.71 37.96 20.97
C GLY A 243 27.63 38.91 21.49
N VAL A 244 27.06 38.62 22.65
CA VAL A 244 26.02 39.41 23.32
C VAL A 244 26.24 39.48 24.83
N MET A 245 25.83 40.59 25.44
CA MET A 245 25.81 40.78 26.88
C MET A 245 24.38 40.96 27.37
N ASN A 246 23.92 40.03 28.20
CA ASN A 246 22.60 40.06 28.83
C ASN A 246 22.72 40.47 30.30
N ARG A 247 21.59 40.89 30.88
CA ARG A 247 21.46 41.16 32.33
C ARG A 247 21.94 39.96 33.17
N SER A 248 22.75 40.23 34.19
CA SER A 248 23.10 39.25 35.23
C SER A 248 21.91 38.95 36.14
N GLN A 249 22.04 37.94 37.01
CA GLN A 249 21.00 37.64 38.00
C GLN A 249 20.76 38.82 38.97
N GLN A 250 21.82 39.57 39.30
CA GLN A 250 21.71 40.77 40.13
C GLN A 250 20.95 41.89 39.41
N ASP A 251 21.31 42.18 38.14
CA ASP A 251 20.57 43.16 37.31
C ASP A 251 19.07 42.84 37.19
N ILE A 252 18.70 41.54 37.21
CA ILE A 252 17.30 41.09 37.17
C ILE A 252 16.61 41.32 38.51
N MET A 253 17.28 41.05 39.63
CA MET A 253 16.76 41.34 40.98
C MET A 253 16.57 42.85 41.20
N ASP A 254 17.50 43.66 40.70
CA ASP A 254 17.47 45.12 40.73
C ASP A 254 16.53 45.72 39.66
N LYS A 255 15.83 44.87 38.89
CA LYS A 255 14.86 45.21 37.84
C LYS A 255 15.40 46.17 36.76
N LYS A 256 16.68 46.08 36.45
CA LYS A 256 17.32 46.86 35.37
C LYS A 256 16.57 46.70 34.05
N THR A 257 16.32 47.83 33.37
CA THR A 257 15.59 47.82 32.11
C THR A 257 16.46 47.22 30.99
N ILE A 258 15.81 46.72 29.93
CA ILE A 258 16.56 46.21 28.77
C ILE A 258 17.20 47.37 27.99
N ASP A 259 16.61 48.57 27.98
CA ASP A 259 17.19 49.76 27.35
C ASP A 259 18.45 50.29 28.08
N ASP A 260 18.56 50.09 29.40
CA ASP A 260 19.81 50.31 30.14
C ASP A 260 20.84 49.21 29.79
N GLN A 261 20.42 47.94 29.75
CA GLN A 261 21.30 46.83 29.39
C GLN A 261 21.90 46.98 27.97
N LEU A 262 21.12 47.45 27.00
CA LEU A 262 21.60 47.67 25.63
C LEU A 262 22.65 48.80 25.56
N ARG A 263 22.54 49.81 26.43
CA ARG A 263 23.57 50.86 26.56
C ARG A 263 24.86 50.33 27.18
N ASP A 264 24.74 49.50 28.22
CA ASP A 264 25.90 48.87 28.86
C ASP A 264 26.60 47.85 27.94
N GLU A 265 25.82 47.07 27.18
CA GLU A 265 26.33 46.16 26.14
C GLU A 265 27.14 46.94 25.09
N ALA A 266 26.58 48.04 24.56
CA ALA A 266 27.27 48.88 23.59
C ALA A 266 28.56 49.49 24.15
N ALA A 267 28.52 50.03 25.37
CA ALA A 267 29.68 50.63 26.03
C ALA A 267 30.79 49.58 26.31
N TYR A 268 30.42 48.38 26.77
CA TYR A 268 31.38 47.30 26.98
C TYR A 268 31.99 46.82 25.67
N LEU A 269 31.19 46.58 24.63
CA LEU A 269 31.68 46.12 23.32
C LEU A 269 32.63 47.16 22.71
N GLN A 270 32.30 48.45 22.78
CA GLN A 270 33.19 49.52 22.33
C GLN A 270 34.50 49.59 23.12
N ARG A 271 34.50 49.26 24.42
CA ARG A 271 35.69 49.31 25.29
C ARG A 271 36.59 48.07 25.15
N LYS A 272 36.01 46.87 25.14
CA LYS A 272 36.75 45.58 25.17
C LYS A 272 36.99 45.00 23.77
N TYR A 273 36.09 45.26 22.81
CA TYR A 273 36.14 44.70 21.45
C TYR A 273 35.90 45.77 20.35
N PRO A 274 36.66 46.88 20.30
CA PRO A 274 36.29 48.07 19.51
C PRO A 274 36.09 47.80 18.01
N THR A 275 36.92 46.95 17.41
CA THR A 275 36.89 46.58 15.99
C THR A 275 35.73 45.65 15.63
N LEU A 276 35.18 44.93 16.62
CA LEU A 276 34.10 43.97 16.44
C LEU A 276 32.75 44.48 16.95
N ALA A 277 32.71 45.61 17.67
CA ALA A 277 31.51 46.17 18.28
C ALA A 277 30.35 46.41 17.29
N THR A 278 30.64 46.71 16.02
CA THR A 278 29.63 46.91 14.96
C THR A 278 29.01 45.62 14.41
N ARG A 279 29.60 44.46 14.74
CA ARG A 279 29.16 43.11 14.34
C ARG A 279 28.71 42.25 15.53
N ASN A 280 28.54 42.86 16.71
CA ASN A 280 28.17 42.20 17.94
C ASN A 280 27.04 42.97 18.64
N GLY A 281 26.49 42.37 19.69
CA GLY A 281 25.40 42.92 20.47
C GLY A 281 24.01 42.54 19.95
N THR A 282 23.04 42.63 20.86
CA THR A 282 21.63 42.26 20.64
C THR A 282 21.01 42.97 19.42
N PRO A 283 21.23 44.27 19.16
CA PRO A 283 20.64 44.94 18.00
C PRO A 283 21.19 44.42 16.66
N TYR A 284 22.46 43.97 16.62
CA TYR A 284 23.05 43.33 15.45
C TYR A 284 22.53 41.91 15.26
N LEU A 285 22.38 41.16 16.36
CA LEU A 285 21.76 39.83 16.36
C LEU A 285 20.33 39.86 15.80
N ALA A 286 19.47 40.75 16.30
CA ALA A 286 18.07 40.88 15.85
C ALA A 286 17.97 41.14 14.33
N LYS A 287 18.76 42.10 13.82
CA LYS A 287 18.81 42.44 12.39
C LYS A 287 19.35 41.27 11.55
N THR A 288 20.35 40.55 12.06
CA THR A 288 20.95 39.41 11.37
C THR A 288 19.99 38.22 11.32
N LEU A 289 19.32 37.88 12.42
CA LEU A 289 18.32 36.82 12.48
C LEU A 289 17.13 37.09 11.54
N ASN A 290 16.59 38.31 11.53
CA ASN A 290 15.50 38.68 10.60
C ASN A 290 15.97 38.56 9.13
N ARG A 291 17.17 39.08 8.79
CA ARG A 291 17.74 38.96 7.44
C ARG A 291 17.93 37.49 7.02
N LEU A 292 18.47 36.66 7.90
CA LEU A 292 18.68 35.23 7.65
C LEU A 292 17.35 34.49 7.47
N LEU A 293 16.37 34.73 8.35
CA LEU A 293 15.04 34.14 8.25
C LEU A 293 14.34 34.56 6.94
N MET A 294 14.39 35.83 6.55
CA MET A 294 13.81 36.29 5.28
C MET A 294 14.47 35.64 4.05
N HIS A 295 15.79 35.49 4.04
CA HIS A 295 16.52 34.82 2.95
C HIS A 295 16.13 33.34 2.89
N HIS A 296 16.15 32.67 4.03
CA HIS A 296 15.85 31.26 4.16
C HIS A 296 14.40 30.92 3.82
N ILE A 297 13.43 31.75 4.24
CA ILE A 297 12.03 31.66 3.80
C ILE A 297 11.95 31.76 2.27
N ARG A 298 12.64 32.74 1.66
CA ARG A 298 12.62 32.95 0.21
C ARG A 298 13.13 31.73 -0.55
N ASP A 299 14.20 31.10 -0.06
CA ASP A 299 14.81 29.94 -0.72
C ASP A 299 13.96 28.67 -0.53
N CYS A 300 13.34 28.48 0.63
CA CYS A 300 12.50 27.31 0.92
C CYS A 300 11.08 27.40 0.33
N LEU A 301 10.58 28.60 -0.01
CA LEU A 301 9.18 28.79 -0.44
C LEU A 301 8.79 28.07 -1.74
N PRO A 302 9.63 27.98 -2.79
CA PRO A 302 9.33 27.21 -4.00
C PRO A 302 9.12 25.72 -3.70
N ASP A 303 10.03 25.11 -2.93
CA ASP A 303 9.98 23.69 -2.55
C ASP A 303 8.82 23.39 -1.61
N LEU A 304 8.51 24.31 -0.70
CA LEU A 304 7.31 24.23 0.14
C LEU A 304 6.04 24.25 -0.72
N LYS A 305 5.97 25.13 -1.74
CA LYS A 305 4.83 25.21 -2.65
C LYS A 305 4.66 23.94 -3.49
N THR A 306 5.74 23.37 -4.03
CA THR A 306 5.65 22.11 -4.79
C THR A 306 5.20 20.97 -3.90
N ARG A 307 5.74 20.85 -2.68
CA ARG A 307 5.34 19.84 -1.69
C ARG A 307 3.86 19.94 -1.31
N VAL A 308 3.36 21.15 -1.02
CA VAL A 308 1.95 21.40 -0.71
C VAL A 308 1.06 21.00 -1.90
N ASN A 309 1.43 21.33 -3.13
CA ASN A 309 0.67 20.93 -4.33
C ASN A 309 0.65 19.41 -4.53
N VAL A 310 1.76 18.71 -4.29
CA VAL A 310 1.82 17.24 -4.36
C VAL A 310 0.93 16.61 -3.30
N MET A 311 1.01 17.06 -2.05
CA MET A 311 0.16 16.57 -0.96
C MET A 311 -1.34 16.85 -1.23
N ALA A 312 -1.67 18.05 -1.74
CA ALA A 312 -3.04 18.38 -2.15
C ALA A 312 -3.53 17.44 -3.26
N SER A 313 -2.70 17.13 -4.26
CA SER A 313 -3.06 16.17 -5.32
C SER A 313 -3.22 14.75 -4.78
N GLN A 314 -2.39 14.31 -3.83
CA GLN A 314 -2.50 13.01 -3.19
C GLN A 314 -3.78 12.89 -2.35
N PHE A 315 -4.08 13.89 -1.52
CA PHE A 315 -5.32 13.92 -0.75
C PHE A 315 -6.56 14.08 -1.63
N GLN A 316 -6.49 14.81 -2.74
CA GLN A 316 -7.59 14.86 -3.71
C GLN A 316 -7.83 13.49 -4.36
N SER A 317 -6.79 12.76 -4.75
CA SER A 317 -6.93 11.39 -5.27
C SER A 317 -7.51 10.43 -4.21
N LEU A 318 -7.12 10.58 -2.95
CA LEU A 318 -7.67 9.79 -1.83
C LEU A 318 -9.15 10.13 -1.59
N LEU A 319 -9.52 11.42 -1.58
CA LEU A 319 -10.92 11.86 -1.49
C LEU A 319 -11.75 11.30 -2.64
N ASN A 320 -11.24 11.37 -3.88
CA ASN A 320 -11.91 10.79 -5.05
C ASN A 320 -12.12 9.27 -4.90
N SER A 321 -11.22 8.54 -4.21
CA SER A 321 -11.36 7.10 -3.96
C SER A 321 -12.46 6.75 -2.93
N TYR A 322 -12.86 7.70 -2.08
CA TYR A 322 -14.04 7.55 -1.22
C TYR A 322 -15.36 7.86 -1.96
N GLY A 323 -15.28 8.34 -3.20
CA GLY A 323 -16.41 8.72 -4.05
C GLY A 323 -17.04 10.06 -3.66
N GLU A 324 -18.13 10.41 -4.33
CA GLU A 324 -18.82 11.69 -4.14
C GLU A 324 -19.74 11.70 -2.92
N ASP A 325 -19.94 12.89 -2.33
CA ASP A 325 -20.86 13.13 -1.21
C ASP A 325 -22.30 12.77 -1.57
N VAL A 326 -22.99 12.09 -0.64
CA VAL A 326 -24.38 11.65 -0.83
C VAL A 326 -25.34 12.81 -0.55
N THR A 327 -25.54 13.66 -1.56
CA THR A 327 -26.52 14.77 -1.52
C THR A 327 -27.96 14.26 -1.64
N ASP A 328 -28.26 13.49 -2.68
CA ASP A 328 -29.54 12.78 -2.85
C ASP A 328 -29.36 11.27 -2.74
N LYS A 329 -29.99 10.68 -1.72
CA LYS A 329 -29.97 9.23 -1.45
C LYS A 329 -30.68 8.42 -2.53
N SER A 330 -31.71 8.98 -3.17
CA SER A 330 -32.51 8.29 -4.18
C SER A 330 -31.79 8.20 -5.52
N GLN A 331 -31.20 9.32 -5.96
CA GLN A 331 -30.34 9.36 -7.14
C GLN A 331 -29.08 8.49 -6.96
N CYS A 332 -28.41 8.57 -5.82
CA CYS A 332 -27.24 7.75 -5.50
C CYS A 332 -27.57 6.24 -5.54
N LEU A 333 -28.70 5.82 -4.96
CA LEU A 333 -29.17 4.43 -5.02
C LEU A 333 -29.42 3.97 -6.46
N LEU A 334 -30.09 4.79 -7.27
CA LEU A 334 -30.36 4.48 -8.68
C LEU A 334 -29.05 4.35 -9.46
N GLN A 335 -28.10 5.26 -9.28
CA GLN A 335 -26.79 5.22 -9.93
C GLN A 335 -26.03 3.92 -9.60
N ILE A 336 -25.95 3.53 -8.31
CA ILE A 336 -25.26 2.30 -7.88
C ILE A 336 -25.91 1.06 -8.50
N ILE A 337 -27.25 0.97 -8.47
CA ILE A 337 -27.98 -0.17 -9.06
C ILE A 337 -27.78 -0.22 -10.58
N THR A 338 -27.84 0.91 -11.28
CA THR A 338 -27.62 0.98 -12.73
C THR A 338 -26.19 0.62 -13.11
N LYS A 339 -25.18 1.10 -12.36
CA LYS A 339 -23.77 0.72 -12.56
C LYS A 339 -23.57 -0.79 -12.36
N PHE A 340 -24.08 -1.35 -11.27
CA PHE A 340 -24.01 -2.79 -11.00
C PHE A 340 -24.68 -3.61 -12.11
N ALA A 341 -25.90 -3.24 -12.54
CA ALA A 341 -26.60 -3.94 -13.61
C ALA A 341 -25.84 -3.88 -14.94
N SER A 342 -25.28 -2.71 -15.29
CA SER A 342 -24.44 -2.55 -16.47
C SER A 342 -23.18 -3.42 -16.40
N ALA A 343 -22.46 -3.41 -15.27
CA ALA A 343 -21.26 -4.21 -15.07
C ALA A 343 -21.54 -5.73 -15.13
N TYR A 344 -22.64 -6.18 -14.50
CA TYR A 344 -23.06 -7.58 -14.54
C TYR A 344 -23.37 -8.05 -15.97
N CYS A 345 -24.07 -7.23 -16.77
CA CYS A 345 -24.29 -7.52 -18.19
C CYS A 345 -22.96 -7.53 -18.98
N SER A 346 -22.09 -6.52 -18.79
CA SER A 346 -20.80 -6.45 -19.48
C SER A 346 -19.89 -7.66 -19.19
N THR A 347 -19.92 -8.21 -17.98
CA THR A 347 -19.14 -9.42 -17.63
C THR A 347 -19.74 -10.70 -18.24
N ILE A 348 -21.06 -10.74 -18.48
CA ILE A 348 -21.69 -11.83 -19.24
C ILE A 348 -21.42 -11.69 -20.75
N GLU A 349 -21.36 -10.47 -21.28
CA GLU A 349 -21.07 -10.21 -22.70
C GLU A 349 -19.56 -10.28 -23.04
N GLY A 350 -18.68 -10.22 -22.05
CA GLY A 350 -17.23 -10.12 -22.25
C GLY A 350 -16.75 -8.72 -22.66
N THR A 351 -17.57 -7.69 -22.44
CA THR A 351 -17.31 -6.28 -22.80
C THR A 351 -16.79 -5.43 -21.63
N SER A 352 -16.60 -6.04 -20.46
CA SER A 352 -16.08 -5.39 -19.25
C SER A 352 -14.69 -4.78 -19.47
N ARG A 353 -14.46 -3.56 -18.94
CA ARG A 353 -13.20 -2.82 -19.10
C ARG A 353 -12.03 -3.43 -18.33
N ASN A 354 -12.32 -4.02 -17.16
CA ASN A 354 -11.34 -4.64 -16.29
C ASN A 354 -11.53 -6.16 -16.39
N ILE A 355 -10.85 -6.79 -17.34
CA ILE A 355 -10.87 -8.24 -17.56
C ILE A 355 -9.79 -8.87 -16.69
N GLU A 356 -10.18 -9.79 -15.80
CA GLU A 356 -9.22 -10.59 -15.04
C GLU A 356 -8.52 -11.60 -15.96
N THR A 357 -7.19 -11.66 -15.89
CA THR A 357 -6.37 -12.54 -16.74
C THR A 357 -5.98 -13.85 -16.06
N THR A 358 -6.37 -14.04 -14.80
CA THR A 358 -5.96 -15.17 -13.94
C THR A 358 -6.87 -16.39 -14.03
N GLU A 359 -8.18 -16.20 -14.17
CA GLU A 359 -9.17 -17.27 -14.30
C GLU A 359 -10.18 -16.94 -15.40
N LEU A 360 -10.69 -17.97 -16.09
CA LEU A 360 -11.76 -17.81 -17.05
C LEU A 360 -13.10 -17.64 -16.32
N CYS A 361 -13.60 -16.41 -16.25
CA CYS A 361 -14.90 -16.06 -15.65
C CYS A 361 -15.91 -15.52 -16.67
N GLY A 362 -17.18 -15.40 -16.28
CA GLY A 362 -18.19 -14.65 -17.03
C GLY A 362 -18.60 -15.30 -18.35
N GLY A 363 -18.85 -14.48 -19.38
CA GLY A 363 -19.33 -14.94 -20.69
C GLY A 363 -18.45 -16.02 -21.33
N ALA A 364 -17.13 -15.86 -21.27
CA ALA A 364 -16.19 -16.82 -21.83
C ALA A 364 -16.21 -18.16 -21.06
N ARG A 365 -16.46 -18.14 -19.74
CA ARG A 365 -16.64 -19.34 -18.92
C ARG A 365 -17.93 -20.07 -19.24
N ILE A 366 -19.02 -19.35 -19.46
CA ILE A 366 -20.29 -19.91 -19.92
C ILE A 366 -20.11 -20.60 -21.28
N CYS A 367 -19.39 -19.96 -22.22
CA CYS A 367 -19.07 -20.55 -23.52
C CYS A 367 -18.25 -21.85 -23.39
N TYR A 368 -17.26 -21.87 -22.49
CA TYR A 368 -16.49 -23.08 -22.15
C TYR A 368 -17.38 -24.20 -21.59
N ILE A 369 -18.32 -23.88 -20.69
CA ILE A 369 -19.24 -24.89 -20.12
C ILE A 369 -20.08 -25.53 -21.24
N PHE A 370 -20.62 -24.75 -22.19
CA PHE A 370 -21.42 -25.30 -23.29
C PHE A 370 -20.62 -26.20 -24.25
N HIS A 371 -19.41 -25.79 -24.66
CA HIS A 371 -18.66 -26.50 -25.70
C HIS A 371 -17.68 -27.52 -25.14
N GLU A 372 -16.82 -27.10 -24.20
CA GLU A 372 -15.70 -27.92 -23.71
C GLU A 372 -16.12 -28.87 -22.58
N THR A 373 -17.12 -28.52 -21.77
CA THR A 373 -17.64 -29.41 -20.71
C THR A 373 -18.82 -30.22 -21.21
N PHE A 374 -19.92 -29.58 -21.61
CA PHE A 374 -21.16 -30.27 -21.99
C PHE A 374 -21.00 -31.05 -23.31
N GLY A 375 -20.42 -30.45 -24.36
CA GLY A 375 -20.12 -31.15 -25.61
C GLY A 375 -19.32 -32.43 -25.41
N LYS A 376 -18.17 -32.36 -24.75
CA LYS A 376 -17.34 -33.55 -24.45
C LYS A 376 -18.05 -34.57 -23.55
N THR A 377 -18.93 -34.12 -22.65
CA THR A 377 -19.74 -35.03 -21.83
C THR A 377 -20.71 -35.81 -22.71
N LEU A 378 -21.40 -35.16 -23.65
CA LEU A 378 -22.27 -35.84 -24.62
C LEU A 378 -21.48 -36.80 -25.54
N ASP A 379 -20.34 -36.36 -26.08
CA ASP A 379 -19.50 -37.19 -26.95
C ASP A 379 -18.97 -38.47 -26.24
N SER A 380 -18.78 -38.39 -24.91
CA SER A 380 -18.37 -39.54 -24.09
C SER A 380 -19.49 -40.59 -23.91
N ILE A 381 -20.75 -40.24 -24.15
CA ILE A 381 -21.92 -41.13 -23.99
C ILE A 381 -22.02 -42.02 -25.22
N HIS A 382 -21.22 -43.09 -25.24
CA HIS A 382 -21.22 -44.03 -26.35
C HIS A 382 -22.64 -44.65 -26.56
N PRO A 383 -23.19 -44.60 -27.79
CA PRO A 383 -24.63 -44.81 -28.05
C PRO A 383 -25.11 -46.25 -27.86
N LEU A 384 -24.21 -47.24 -27.85
CA LEU A 384 -24.55 -48.64 -27.61
C LEU A 384 -24.30 -49.10 -26.16
N THR A 385 -23.92 -48.17 -25.27
CA THR A 385 -23.62 -48.54 -23.86
C THR A 385 -24.88 -49.04 -23.17
N GLY A 386 -24.79 -50.23 -22.56
CA GLY A 386 -25.96 -50.89 -21.96
C GLY A 386 -26.92 -51.56 -22.94
N LEU A 387 -26.54 -51.72 -24.22
CA LEU A 387 -27.22 -52.56 -25.21
C LEU A 387 -26.39 -53.80 -25.51
N THR A 388 -26.54 -54.88 -24.73
CA THR A 388 -25.90 -56.15 -25.09
C THR A 388 -26.64 -56.83 -26.25
N LYS A 389 -25.97 -57.72 -26.99
CA LYS A 389 -26.61 -58.55 -28.02
C LYS A 389 -27.80 -59.35 -27.45
N MET A 390 -27.73 -59.77 -26.17
CA MET A 390 -28.82 -60.46 -25.49
C MET A 390 -30.00 -59.54 -25.21
N ASP A 391 -29.77 -58.28 -24.78
CA ASP A 391 -30.83 -57.30 -24.55
C ASP A 391 -31.59 -56.98 -25.83
N ILE A 392 -30.86 -56.82 -26.95
CA ILE A 392 -31.46 -56.55 -28.27
C ILE A 392 -32.32 -57.75 -28.71
N LEU A 393 -31.80 -58.97 -28.63
CA LEU A 393 -32.56 -60.19 -28.95
C LEU A 393 -33.78 -60.38 -28.03
N THR A 394 -33.66 -60.01 -26.76
CA THR A 394 -34.77 -60.03 -25.78
C THR A 394 -35.83 -58.99 -26.13
N ALA A 395 -35.44 -57.76 -26.50
CA ALA A 395 -36.35 -56.73 -26.96
C ALA A 395 -37.10 -57.14 -28.24
N ILE A 396 -36.42 -57.76 -29.21
CA ILE A 396 -37.03 -58.29 -30.45
C ILE A 396 -38.04 -59.41 -30.13
N ARG A 397 -37.67 -60.37 -29.26
CA ARG A 397 -38.57 -61.45 -28.84
C ARG A 397 -39.80 -60.92 -28.09
N ASN A 398 -39.62 -59.97 -27.18
CA ASN A 398 -40.71 -59.37 -26.43
C ASN A 398 -41.63 -58.52 -27.31
N ALA A 399 -41.08 -57.79 -28.29
CA ALA A 399 -41.87 -57.02 -29.27
C ALA A 399 -42.63 -57.91 -30.27
N THR A 400 -42.07 -59.08 -30.60
CA THR A 400 -42.75 -60.14 -31.39
C THR A 400 -43.90 -60.79 -30.59
N GLY A 401 -43.71 -60.96 -29.28
CA GLY A 401 -44.75 -61.48 -28.38
C GLY A 401 -45.11 -62.96 -28.66
N PRO A 402 -46.38 -63.35 -28.51
CA PRO A 402 -46.80 -64.76 -28.59
C PRO A 402 -46.97 -65.30 -30.02
N ARG A 403 -46.68 -64.50 -31.06
CA ARG A 403 -46.86 -64.89 -32.48
C ARG A 403 -45.50 -65.10 -33.14
N PRO A 404 -45.35 -66.06 -34.08
CA PRO A 404 -44.15 -66.12 -34.91
C PRO A 404 -44.08 -64.89 -35.83
N ALA A 405 -42.89 -64.28 -35.96
CA ALA A 405 -42.64 -63.13 -36.83
C ALA A 405 -41.76 -63.51 -38.03
N LEU A 406 -42.06 -62.91 -39.19
CA LEU A 406 -41.26 -63.01 -40.41
C LEU A 406 -40.20 -61.89 -40.54
N PHE A 407 -40.38 -60.80 -39.79
CA PHE A 407 -39.52 -59.60 -39.83
C PHE A 407 -39.29 -59.07 -38.40
N VAL A 408 -38.22 -58.29 -38.21
CA VAL A 408 -37.91 -57.66 -36.91
C VAL A 408 -38.89 -56.48 -36.68
N PRO A 409 -39.59 -56.40 -35.53
CA PRO A 409 -40.52 -55.29 -35.27
C PRO A 409 -39.81 -53.95 -35.04
N GLU A 410 -40.26 -52.89 -35.71
CA GLU A 410 -39.76 -51.50 -35.52
C GLU A 410 -39.85 -51.03 -34.06
N VAL A 411 -40.89 -51.47 -33.34
CA VAL A 411 -41.10 -51.22 -31.90
C VAL A 411 -39.88 -51.63 -31.05
N SER A 412 -39.14 -52.67 -31.46
CA SER A 412 -37.92 -53.09 -30.75
C SER A 412 -36.78 -52.08 -30.92
N PHE A 413 -36.64 -51.48 -32.11
CA PHE A 413 -35.68 -50.41 -32.37
C PHE A 413 -36.05 -49.14 -31.60
N GLU A 414 -37.32 -48.71 -31.68
CA GLU A 414 -37.79 -47.53 -30.93
C GLU A 414 -37.53 -47.65 -29.43
N LEU A 415 -37.84 -48.80 -28.82
CA LEU A 415 -37.65 -49.03 -27.39
C LEU A 415 -36.18 -48.89 -26.97
N LEU A 416 -35.26 -49.42 -27.78
CA LEU A 416 -33.83 -49.38 -27.51
C LEU A 416 -33.25 -47.97 -27.70
N VAL A 417 -33.70 -47.23 -28.73
CA VAL A 417 -33.30 -45.84 -28.97
C VAL A 417 -33.83 -44.91 -27.87
N LYS A 418 -35.10 -45.03 -27.47
CA LYS A 418 -35.66 -44.24 -26.35
C LYS A 418 -34.92 -44.48 -25.03
N ARG A 419 -34.39 -45.69 -24.79
CA ARG A 419 -33.53 -45.98 -23.63
C ARG A 419 -32.20 -45.23 -23.69
N GLN A 420 -31.65 -44.96 -24.87
CA GLN A 420 -30.41 -44.20 -25.03
C GLN A 420 -30.64 -42.69 -24.96
N ILE A 421 -31.69 -42.17 -25.60
CA ILE A 421 -32.05 -40.74 -25.55
C ILE A 421 -32.26 -40.25 -24.10
N ARG A 422 -32.91 -41.05 -23.23
CA ARG A 422 -33.06 -40.74 -21.80
C ARG A 422 -31.74 -40.48 -21.05
N ARG A 423 -30.62 -41.04 -21.51
CA ARG A 423 -29.30 -40.84 -20.87
C ARG A 423 -28.71 -39.45 -21.13
N LEU A 424 -29.33 -38.67 -22.01
CA LEU A 424 -28.94 -37.28 -22.33
C LEU A 424 -29.59 -36.26 -21.37
N GLU A 425 -30.54 -36.69 -20.53
CA GLU A 425 -31.28 -35.83 -19.60
C GLU A 425 -30.39 -35.34 -18.43
N ASP A 426 -29.78 -36.26 -17.68
CA ASP A 426 -28.91 -35.91 -16.53
C ASP A 426 -27.72 -34.98 -16.91
N PRO A 427 -26.97 -35.22 -18.00
CA PRO A 427 -25.91 -34.31 -18.45
C PRO A 427 -26.42 -32.92 -18.83
N SER A 428 -27.61 -32.84 -19.42
CA SER A 428 -28.22 -31.58 -19.84
C SER A 428 -28.69 -30.76 -18.63
N LEU A 429 -29.29 -31.41 -17.64
CA LEU A 429 -29.64 -30.76 -16.37
C LEU A 429 -28.37 -30.31 -15.61
N ARG A 430 -27.31 -31.13 -15.57
CA ARG A 430 -26.04 -30.75 -14.94
C ARG A 430 -25.38 -29.55 -15.65
N CYS A 431 -25.55 -29.40 -16.96
CA CYS A 431 -25.10 -28.20 -17.68
C CYS A 431 -25.81 -26.93 -17.18
N VAL A 432 -27.12 -26.98 -16.93
CA VAL A 432 -27.87 -25.83 -16.38
C VAL A 432 -27.38 -25.47 -14.97
N GLU A 433 -27.10 -26.47 -14.13
CA GLU A 433 -26.54 -26.24 -12.79
C GLU A 433 -25.18 -25.54 -12.84
N LEU A 434 -24.26 -26.00 -13.71
CA LEU A 434 -22.94 -25.38 -13.88
C LEU A 434 -23.03 -23.92 -14.35
N ILE A 435 -24.00 -23.59 -15.20
CA ILE A 435 -24.26 -22.21 -15.64
C ILE A 435 -24.83 -21.38 -14.48
N HIS A 436 -25.72 -21.94 -13.67
CA HIS A 436 -26.24 -21.26 -12.47
C HIS A 436 -25.12 -20.97 -11.46
N GLU A 437 -24.23 -21.94 -11.19
CA GLU A 437 -23.03 -21.76 -10.37
C GLU A 437 -22.15 -20.61 -10.91
N GLU A 438 -21.92 -20.54 -12.22
CA GLU A 438 -21.13 -19.46 -12.84
C GLU A 438 -21.84 -18.09 -12.77
N MET A 439 -23.15 -18.02 -13.03
CA MET A 439 -23.90 -16.77 -12.91
C MET A 439 -23.90 -16.23 -11.47
N GLN A 440 -23.86 -17.10 -10.46
CA GLN A 440 -23.64 -16.68 -9.07
C GLN A 440 -22.20 -16.18 -8.83
N ARG A 441 -21.18 -16.82 -9.42
CA ARG A 441 -19.78 -16.38 -9.35
C ARG A 441 -19.59 -14.97 -9.94
N ILE A 442 -20.26 -14.64 -11.05
CA ILE A 442 -20.18 -13.31 -11.70
C ILE A 442 -20.51 -12.16 -10.74
N ILE A 443 -21.45 -12.35 -9.80
CA ILE A 443 -21.85 -11.33 -8.82
C ILE A 443 -20.64 -10.82 -7.99
N GLN A 444 -19.68 -11.70 -7.71
CA GLN A 444 -18.47 -11.37 -6.95
C GLN A 444 -17.42 -10.63 -7.80
N HIS A 445 -17.48 -10.80 -9.13
CA HIS A 445 -16.50 -10.32 -10.11
C HIS A 445 -17.03 -9.14 -10.95
N CYS A 446 -17.97 -8.34 -10.41
CA CYS A 446 -18.55 -7.16 -11.07
C CYS A 446 -17.59 -5.94 -11.18
N GLY A 447 -16.28 -6.15 -11.14
CA GLY A 447 -15.26 -5.12 -11.32
C GLY A 447 -14.95 -4.29 -10.06
N THR A 448 -13.70 -3.80 -10.00
CA THR A 448 -13.12 -3.08 -8.86
C THR A 448 -13.84 -1.77 -8.50
N GLU A 449 -14.32 -1.00 -9.48
CA GLU A 449 -15.04 0.26 -9.24
C GLU A 449 -16.38 0.02 -8.51
N VAL A 450 -17.14 -1.00 -8.93
CA VAL A 450 -18.41 -1.36 -8.31
C VAL A 450 -18.18 -1.98 -6.93
N GLN A 451 -17.13 -2.78 -6.76
CA GLN A 451 -16.72 -3.30 -5.45
C GLN A 451 -16.38 -2.17 -4.45
N GLN A 452 -15.73 -1.07 -4.89
CA GLN A 452 -15.47 0.09 -4.05
C GLN A 452 -16.76 0.81 -3.61
N GLU A 453 -17.71 1.04 -4.52
CA GLU A 453 -19.03 1.60 -4.15
C GLU A 453 -19.82 0.67 -3.21
N MET A 454 -19.69 -0.65 -3.38
CA MET A 454 -20.31 -1.67 -2.53
C MET A 454 -19.70 -1.73 -1.12
N LEU A 455 -18.39 -1.54 -0.98
CA LEU A 455 -17.72 -1.39 0.32
C LEU A 455 -18.21 -0.15 1.08
N ARG A 456 -18.57 0.93 0.36
CA ARG A 456 -19.13 2.15 0.95
C ARG A 456 -20.54 1.94 1.52
N PHE A 457 -21.30 0.96 1.02
CA PHE A 457 -22.64 0.62 1.48
C PHE A 457 -22.86 -0.89 1.71
N PRO A 458 -22.26 -1.50 2.75
CA PRO A 458 -22.27 -2.96 2.93
C PRO A 458 -23.67 -3.60 2.97
N LYS A 459 -24.64 -2.93 3.61
CA LYS A 459 -26.05 -3.39 3.66
C LYS A 459 -26.77 -3.33 2.32
N LEU A 460 -26.40 -2.39 1.44
CA LEU A 460 -26.95 -2.31 0.09
C LEU A 460 -26.37 -3.42 -0.79
N HIS A 461 -25.06 -3.66 -0.69
CA HIS A 461 -24.38 -4.78 -1.36
C HIS A 461 -25.03 -6.13 -1.00
N GLU A 462 -25.19 -6.42 0.29
CA GLU A 462 -25.87 -7.65 0.77
C GLU A 462 -27.25 -7.83 0.12
N LYS A 463 -28.07 -6.76 0.07
CA LYS A 463 -29.42 -6.83 -0.51
C LYS A 463 -29.43 -6.93 -2.03
N ILE A 464 -28.43 -6.38 -2.74
CA ILE A 464 -28.26 -6.60 -4.18
C ILE A 464 -27.93 -8.08 -4.45
N VAL A 465 -26.97 -8.64 -3.70
CA VAL A 465 -26.57 -10.06 -3.83
C VAL A 465 -27.74 -11.00 -3.54
N ASP A 466 -28.52 -10.74 -2.50
CA ASP A 466 -29.74 -11.49 -2.17
C ASP A 466 -30.74 -11.50 -3.34
N VAL A 467 -31.07 -10.33 -3.89
CA VAL A 467 -32.07 -10.18 -4.95
C VAL A 467 -31.64 -10.88 -6.23
N VAL A 468 -30.37 -10.74 -6.64
CA VAL A 468 -29.85 -11.43 -7.84
C VAL A 468 -29.82 -12.94 -7.61
N THR A 469 -29.35 -13.40 -6.45
CA THR A 469 -29.33 -14.83 -6.10
C THR A 469 -30.74 -15.44 -6.09
N GLN A 470 -31.73 -14.71 -5.55
CA GLN A 470 -33.12 -15.14 -5.53
C GLN A 470 -33.72 -15.17 -6.95
N LEU A 471 -33.35 -14.22 -7.81
CA LEU A 471 -33.76 -14.21 -9.22
C LEU A 471 -33.22 -15.43 -9.98
N LEU A 472 -31.93 -15.75 -9.85
CA LEU A 472 -31.31 -16.92 -10.48
C LEU A 472 -32.01 -18.22 -10.03
N ARG A 473 -32.18 -18.41 -8.71
CA ARG A 473 -32.91 -19.56 -8.14
C ARG A 473 -34.35 -19.67 -8.63
N ARG A 474 -35.03 -18.54 -8.87
CA ARG A 474 -36.41 -18.53 -9.40
C ARG A 474 -36.47 -18.93 -10.88
N ARG A 475 -35.41 -18.67 -11.67
CA ARG A 475 -35.36 -19.02 -13.10
C ARG A 475 -34.90 -20.46 -13.36
N LEU A 476 -34.05 -21.00 -12.50
CA LEU A 476 -33.52 -22.38 -12.57
C LEU A 476 -34.59 -23.46 -12.86
N PRO A 477 -35.70 -23.61 -12.10
CA PRO A 477 -36.68 -24.67 -12.37
C PRO A 477 -37.43 -24.48 -13.69
N THR A 478 -37.61 -23.24 -14.17
CA THR A 478 -38.20 -22.98 -15.50
C THR A 478 -37.27 -23.44 -16.61
N THR A 479 -35.96 -23.25 -16.46
CA THR A 479 -34.96 -23.73 -17.43
C THR A 479 -34.85 -25.26 -17.40
N ASN A 480 -34.81 -25.88 -16.22
CA ASN A 480 -34.78 -27.34 -16.10
C ASN A 480 -35.99 -28.00 -16.77
N CYS A 481 -37.21 -27.49 -16.52
CA CYS A 481 -38.42 -28.00 -17.17
C CYS A 481 -38.35 -27.85 -18.71
N MET A 482 -37.75 -26.78 -19.24
CA MET A 482 -37.54 -26.66 -20.68
C MET A 482 -36.55 -27.71 -21.22
N VAL A 483 -35.47 -28.00 -20.49
CA VAL A 483 -34.49 -29.04 -20.86
C VAL A 483 -35.09 -30.44 -20.80
N GLU A 484 -35.85 -30.76 -19.74
CA GLU A 484 -36.65 -31.99 -19.64
C GLU A 484 -37.59 -32.13 -20.84
N ASN A 485 -38.35 -31.07 -21.17
CA ASN A 485 -39.26 -31.07 -22.31
C ASN A 485 -38.56 -31.31 -23.64
N LEU A 486 -37.35 -30.78 -23.86
CA LEU A 486 -36.56 -31.05 -25.07
C LEU A 486 -36.22 -32.55 -25.20
N VAL A 487 -35.80 -33.20 -24.11
CA VAL A 487 -35.55 -34.66 -24.12
C VAL A 487 -36.86 -35.44 -24.31
N GLN A 488 -37.97 -35.01 -23.68
CA GLN A 488 -39.27 -35.67 -23.88
C GLN A 488 -39.80 -35.54 -25.32
N ILE A 489 -39.48 -34.46 -26.05
CA ILE A 489 -39.81 -34.31 -27.48
C ILE A 489 -39.11 -35.39 -28.31
N GLU A 490 -37.80 -35.59 -28.12
CA GLU A 490 -37.03 -36.64 -28.80
C GLU A 490 -37.50 -38.07 -28.42
N LEU A 491 -38.02 -38.24 -27.21
CA LEU A 491 -38.64 -39.50 -26.76
C LEU A 491 -40.05 -39.73 -27.30
N ALA A 492 -40.76 -38.68 -27.70
CA ALA A 492 -42.12 -38.79 -28.22
C ALA A 492 -42.14 -39.45 -29.60
N TYR A 493 -41.30 -38.99 -30.53
CA TYR A 493 -41.32 -39.42 -31.92
C TYR A 493 -39.91 -39.64 -32.51
N ILE A 494 -39.62 -40.86 -32.97
CA ILE A 494 -38.37 -41.18 -33.67
C ILE A 494 -38.59 -41.06 -35.18
N ASN A 495 -37.99 -40.04 -35.79
CA ASN A 495 -38.15 -39.78 -37.22
C ASN A 495 -37.20 -40.65 -38.07
N THR A 496 -37.64 -41.84 -38.46
CA THR A 496 -36.89 -42.71 -39.39
C THR A 496 -36.74 -42.12 -40.80
N LYS A 497 -37.46 -41.04 -41.14
CA LYS A 497 -37.30 -40.29 -42.40
C LYS A 497 -36.28 -39.13 -42.30
N HIS A 498 -35.52 -39.04 -41.20
CA HIS A 498 -34.48 -38.02 -41.07
C HIS A 498 -33.45 -38.12 -42.22
N PRO A 499 -33.03 -37.00 -42.85
CA PRO A 499 -32.15 -37.02 -44.03
C PRO A 499 -30.84 -37.78 -43.85
N ASP A 500 -30.30 -37.80 -42.63
CA ASP A 500 -29.03 -38.48 -42.32
C ASP A 500 -29.22 -39.96 -41.96
N PHE A 501 -30.39 -40.34 -41.43
CA PHE A 501 -30.69 -41.74 -41.07
C PHE A 501 -30.60 -42.69 -42.27
N HIS A 502 -31.07 -42.24 -43.45
CA HIS A 502 -31.03 -43.03 -44.68
C HIS A 502 -29.63 -43.13 -45.29
N LYS A 503 -28.76 -42.13 -45.09
CA LYS A 503 -27.38 -42.16 -45.59
C LYS A 503 -26.57 -43.24 -44.88
N ASP A 504 -26.68 -43.28 -43.55
CA ASP A 504 -25.91 -44.20 -42.73
C ASP A 504 -26.50 -45.62 -42.74
N ALA A 505 -27.83 -45.76 -42.76
CA ALA A 505 -28.49 -47.07 -42.88
C ALA A 505 -28.13 -47.80 -44.19
N ALA A 506 -27.89 -47.06 -45.29
CA ALA A 506 -27.47 -47.63 -46.57
C ALA A 506 -26.05 -48.21 -46.55
N LEU A 507 -25.20 -47.82 -45.59
CA LEU A 507 -23.82 -48.31 -45.44
C LEU A 507 -23.72 -49.59 -44.60
N VAL A 508 -24.75 -49.92 -43.82
CA VAL A 508 -24.78 -51.10 -42.93
C VAL A 508 -24.64 -52.45 -43.68
N PRO A 509 -25.29 -52.70 -44.84
CA PRO A 509 -25.15 -53.96 -45.57
C PRO A 509 -23.73 -54.21 -46.11
N SER A 510 -22.96 -53.15 -46.38
CA SER A 510 -21.55 -53.24 -46.76
C SER A 510 -20.65 -53.66 -45.60
N LEU A 511 -20.94 -53.18 -44.38
CA LEU A 511 -20.15 -53.50 -43.18
C LEU A 511 -20.37 -54.95 -42.69
N ILE A 512 -21.60 -55.47 -42.80
CA ILE A 512 -21.93 -56.85 -42.39
C ILE A 512 -21.24 -57.91 -43.29
N LYS A 513 -21.00 -57.59 -44.57
CA LYS A 513 -20.32 -58.50 -45.49
C LYS A 513 -18.86 -58.75 -45.13
N THR A 514 -18.17 -57.75 -44.56
CA THR A 514 -16.76 -57.84 -44.16
C THR A 514 -16.57 -58.83 -43.01
N ASP A 515 -17.41 -58.73 -41.97
CA ASP A 515 -17.40 -59.61 -40.78
C ASP A 515 -17.74 -61.08 -41.12
N SER A 516 -18.38 -61.33 -42.27
CA SER A 516 -18.86 -62.65 -42.68
C SER A 516 -17.83 -63.49 -43.45
N GLN A 517 -16.72 -62.90 -43.93
CA GLN A 517 -15.71 -63.64 -44.70
C GLN A 517 -14.64 -64.32 -43.84
N ASP A 518 -14.38 -63.84 -42.62
CA ASP A 518 -13.31 -64.38 -41.75
C ASP A 518 -13.67 -65.66 -40.99
N GLN A 519 -14.92 -66.14 -41.04
CA GLN A 519 -15.36 -67.35 -40.29
C GLN A 519 -15.40 -68.67 -41.09
N TRP A 520 -15.08 -68.68 -42.39
CA TRP A 520 -15.15 -69.90 -43.22
C TRP A 520 -13.81 -70.59 -43.53
N ALA A 521 -12.69 -70.09 -43.01
CA ALA A 521 -11.35 -70.59 -43.32
C ALA A 521 -10.80 -71.69 -42.36
N GLY A 522 -11.66 -72.41 -41.62
CA GLY A 522 -11.16 -73.46 -40.74
C GLY A 522 -12.18 -74.44 -40.18
N HIS A 523 -12.32 -75.62 -40.80
CA HIS A 523 -12.36 -76.96 -40.16
C HIS A 523 -12.85 -78.06 -41.13
N GLN A 524 -11.95 -78.98 -41.51
CA GLN A 524 -12.12 -80.40 -41.90
C GLN A 524 -10.88 -80.85 -42.72
N THR A 525 -10.24 -82.01 -42.55
CA THR A 525 -10.30 -83.10 -41.54
C THR A 525 -8.96 -83.88 -41.58
N GLY A 526 -8.71 -84.80 -40.64
CA GLY A 526 -7.40 -85.46 -40.46
C GLY A 526 -7.02 -86.61 -41.42
N ASN A 527 -5.70 -86.85 -41.49
CA ASN A 527 -4.93 -87.96 -42.11
C ASN A 527 -5.43 -89.40 -41.74
N PRO A 528 -5.03 -90.51 -42.44
CA PRO A 528 -3.63 -90.88 -42.80
C PRO A 528 -3.46 -91.74 -44.11
N PRO A 529 -2.38 -92.53 -44.35
CA PRO A 529 -1.05 -92.05 -44.74
C PRO A 529 -0.40 -92.78 -45.98
N SER A 530 0.78 -92.29 -46.41
CA SER A 530 1.98 -93.04 -46.89
C SER A 530 2.56 -92.78 -48.31
N ARG A 531 3.90 -92.95 -48.39
CA ARG A 531 4.83 -93.02 -49.55
C ARG A 531 5.38 -91.72 -50.20
N ARG A 532 6.71 -91.54 -50.05
CA ARG A 532 7.67 -90.85 -50.96
C ARG A 532 7.94 -91.73 -52.22
N PRO A 533 8.60 -91.28 -53.32
CA PRO A 533 9.38 -90.05 -53.63
C PRO A 533 8.77 -89.19 -54.78
N GLY A 534 9.38 -88.17 -55.40
CA GLY A 534 10.65 -87.43 -55.24
C GLY A 534 11.39 -87.15 -56.58
N SER A 535 12.33 -86.17 -56.62
CA SER A 535 13.07 -85.67 -57.83
C SER A 535 12.20 -84.88 -58.87
N ASN A 536 12.68 -83.96 -59.74
CA ASN A 536 13.82 -83.01 -59.79
C ASN A 536 13.71 -82.19 -61.12
N ARG A 537 14.12 -80.90 -61.16
CA ARG A 537 14.17 -80.00 -62.37
C ARG A 537 12.80 -79.70 -63.03
N GLN A 538 12.58 -78.61 -63.79
CA GLN A 538 13.40 -77.81 -64.74
C GLN A 538 12.79 -76.38 -64.82
N LEU A 539 13.47 -75.21 -64.80
CA LEU A 539 14.53 -74.59 -65.62
C LEU A 539 14.08 -74.09 -67.02
N ALA A 540 13.97 -72.75 -67.20
CA ALA A 540 13.96 -71.90 -68.43
C ALA A 540 13.02 -70.67 -68.21
N LEU A 541 13.49 -69.41 -68.14
CA LEU A 541 13.96 -68.46 -69.20
C LEU A 541 12.76 -67.72 -69.89
N VAL A 542 12.58 -66.40 -69.70
CA VAL A 542 13.11 -65.26 -70.53
C VAL A 542 12.24 -65.05 -71.80
N ASP A 543 11.79 -63.85 -72.22
CA ASP A 543 12.10 -62.44 -71.90
C ASP A 543 10.94 -61.48 -72.31
N LYS A 544 11.05 -60.16 -71.98
CA LYS A 544 10.68 -58.91 -72.75
C LYS A 544 9.43 -58.85 -73.70
N THR A 545 8.78 -57.74 -74.09
CA THR A 545 8.73 -56.25 -73.92
C THR A 545 7.55 -55.78 -74.83
N GLY A 546 7.01 -54.56 -74.85
CA GLY A 546 7.13 -53.29 -74.10
C GLY A 546 5.72 -52.65 -74.07
N MET A 547 5.46 -51.35 -74.07
CA MET A 547 6.21 -50.09 -74.23
C MET A 547 5.24 -48.96 -73.76
N LEU A 548 5.64 -47.91 -73.02
CA LEU A 548 6.09 -46.61 -73.56
C LEU A 548 6.40 -45.61 -72.42
N ASN A 549 7.37 -44.71 -72.65
CA ASN A 549 7.70 -43.53 -71.83
C ASN A 549 6.73 -42.36 -72.13
N LEU A 550 6.64 -41.26 -71.37
CA LEU A 550 7.57 -40.10 -71.23
C LEU A 550 6.98 -39.18 -70.12
N ASN A 551 7.68 -38.28 -69.40
CA ASN A 551 8.92 -37.53 -69.64
C ASN A 551 9.76 -37.38 -68.35
N HIS A 552 10.99 -36.88 -68.49
CA HIS A 552 11.96 -36.64 -67.43
C HIS A 552 12.60 -35.25 -67.59
N ASP A 553 13.17 -34.70 -66.51
CA ASP A 553 14.43 -33.91 -66.45
C ASP A 553 14.45 -33.07 -65.15
N ALA A 554 15.54 -32.84 -64.39
CA ALA A 554 16.85 -33.46 -64.14
C ALA A 554 17.89 -32.34 -63.88
N ASN A 555 18.44 -32.27 -62.66
CA ASN A 555 19.88 -32.03 -62.37
C ASN A 555 20.09 -32.11 -60.83
N GLN A 556 20.95 -32.99 -60.29
CA GLN A 556 22.44 -33.00 -60.29
C GLN A 556 23.03 -31.92 -59.36
N GLN A 557 24.00 -32.16 -58.44
CA GLN A 557 24.86 -33.30 -58.05
C GLN A 557 25.10 -33.20 -56.50
N GLN A 558 25.11 -34.26 -55.68
CA GLN A 558 26.18 -35.24 -55.40
C GLN A 558 27.53 -34.72 -54.83
N HIS A 559 27.79 -35.03 -53.54
CA HIS A 559 29.01 -35.63 -52.90
C HIS A 559 28.88 -35.41 -51.37
N GLN A 560 28.63 -36.36 -50.46
CA GLN A 560 29.29 -37.62 -50.04
C GLN A 560 30.66 -37.51 -49.31
N GLN A 561 30.65 -37.97 -48.04
CA GLN A 561 31.78 -38.54 -47.25
C GLN A 561 32.86 -37.52 -46.75
N GLN A 562 33.56 -37.70 -45.61
CA GLN A 562 33.73 -38.85 -44.71
C GLN A 562 34.26 -38.48 -43.29
N GLN A 563 33.93 -39.30 -42.28
CA GLN A 563 34.74 -39.74 -41.11
C GLN A 563 35.17 -38.81 -39.92
N GLN A 564 35.59 -39.50 -38.84
CA GLN A 564 35.78 -39.08 -37.44
C GLN A 564 37.28 -39.04 -37.04
N HIS A 565 37.64 -38.20 -36.05
CA HIS A 565 38.74 -38.29 -35.03
C HIS A 565 39.19 -36.85 -34.65
N GLN A 566 39.74 -36.48 -33.48
CA GLN A 566 39.91 -37.10 -32.16
C GLN A 566 40.20 -35.99 -31.11
N GLN A 567 40.04 -36.31 -29.83
CA GLN A 567 40.80 -35.80 -28.65
C GLN A 567 40.83 -34.30 -28.24
N GLN A 568 40.34 -34.09 -27.02
CA GLN A 568 40.78 -33.20 -25.92
C GLN A 568 42.04 -32.32 -26.10
N HIS A 569 41.92 -31.07 -25.65
CA HIS A 569 42.98 -30.38 -24.91
C HIS A 569 42.40 -29.59 -23.72
N GLN A 570 43.17 -29.49 -22.63
CA GLN A 570 42.87 -28.74 -21.40
C GLN A 570 43.90 -27.61 -21.21
N HIS A 571 43.64 -26.70 -20.23
CA HIS A 571 44.51 -25.58 -19.75
C HIS A 571 44.56 -24.32 -20.65
N GLN A 572 44.61 -23.07 -20.16
CA GLN A 572 44.60 -22.53 -18.77
C GLN A 572 44.16 -21.03 -18.69
N GLN A 573 43.52 -20.65 -17.56
CA GLN A 573 43.51 -19.34 -16.86
C GLN A 573 43.51 -17.98 -17.61
N ASN A 574 42.43 -17.20 -17.42
CA ASN A 574 42.32 -15.97 -16.60
C ASN A 574 40.99 -15.26 -16.94
N HIS A 575 40.31 -14.41 -16.16
CA HIS A 575 40.13 -14.07 -14.73
C HIS A 575 39.27 -12.76 -14.78
N VAL A 576 38.39 -12.51 -13.77
CA VAL A 576 37.74 -11.20 -13.45
C VAL A 576 36.31 -10.89 -14.01
N SER A 577 35.35 -10.80 -13.06
CA SER A 577 34.06 -10.04 -12.96
C SER A 577 33.01 -10.10 -14.09
N GLU A 578 31.70 -10.20 -13.85
CA GLU A 578 30.86 -9.46 -12.88
C GLU A 578 29.62 -10.25 -12.38
N GLN A 579 29.09 -9.86 -11.21
CA GLN A 579 27.69 -10.06 -10.82
C GLN A 579 26.96 -8.70 -10.86
N PRO A 580 25.65 -8.70 -11.12
CA PRO A 580 24.70 -8.34 -10.06
C PRO A 580 23.55 -9.37 -9.97
N GLY A 581 22.79 -9.49 -8.88
CA GLY A 581 22.74 -8.67 -7.67
C GLY A 581 21.31 -8.68 -7.12
N GLY A 582 20.96 -9.69 -6.32
CA GLY A 582 19.64 -9.78 -5.68
C GLY A 582 19.52 -8.83 -4.49
N TRP A 583 18.37 -8.17 -4.35
CA TRP A 583 18.02 -7.31 -3.20
C TRP A 583 16.84 -7.90 -2.42
N LEU A 584 16.72 -7.49 -1.16
CA LEU A 584 15.68 -7.86 -0.17
C LEU A 584 15.80 -9.26 0.45
N GLY A 585 16.84 -9.42 1.28
CA GLY A 585 16.91 -10.47 2.31
C GLY A 585 17.65 -9.97 3.56
N SER A 586 17.03 -9.10 4.37
CA SER A 586 17.55 -8.71 5.69
C SER A 586 16.54 -7.92 6.55
N ILE A 587 15.54 -8.60 7.14
CA ILE A 587 14.90 -8.15 8.40
C ILE A 587 14.69 -9.38 9.30
N LEU A 588 15.60 -9.53 10.28
CA LEU A 588 15.56 -10.27 11.57
C LEU A 588 16.64 -11.36 11.80
N PRO A 589 17.38 -11.32 12.93
CA PRO A 589 18.37 -12.31 13.35
C PRO A 589 17.78 -13.47 14.22
N PRO A 590 18.54 -14.55 14.48
CA PRO A 590 17.98 -15.80 15.03
C PRO A 590 18.12 -16.04 16.55
N ASN A 591 17.29 -16.97 17.04
CA ASN A 591 17.24 -17.71 18.34
C ASN A 591 18.42 -17.67 19.33
N MET A 592 18.12 -17.60 20.64
CA MET A 592 18.47 -18.69 21.60
C MET A 592 17.74 -18.64 22.98
N GLU A 593 17.16 -19.81 23.36
CA GLU A 593 17.13 -20.51 24.67
C GLU A 593 16.65 -19.93 26.05
N ALA A 594 16.03 -20.87 26.80
CA ALA A 594 16.09 -21.13 28.26
C ALA A 594 15.10 -20.52 29.29
N MET A 595 14.11 -21.36 29.66
CA MET A 595 13.68 -21.79 31.04
C MET A 595 13.27 -20.84 32.20
N ILE A 596 12.43 -21.44 33.08
CA ILE A 596 12.14 -21.18 34.52
C ILE A 596 10.90 -20.30 34.88
N GLY A 597 9.92 -20.94 35.54
CA GLY A 597 9.27 -20.36 36.75
C GLY A 597 7.82 -19.85 36.65
N GLY A 598 6.89 -20.53 37.33
CA GLY A 598 5.76 -19.89 38.03
C GLY A 598 5.97 -19.97 39.56
N PRO A 599 4.94 -19.84 40.44
CA PRO A 599 3.52 -19.54 40.19
C PRO A 599 2.91 -18.51 41.20
N GLY A 600 1.56 -18.37 41.16
CA GLY A 600 0.72 -17.82 42.24
C GLY A 600 -0.02 -16.52 41.86
N SER A 601 -1.23 -16.20 42.34
CA SER A 601 -2.30 -16.90 43.06
C SER A 601 -3.32 -15.81 43.48
N GLU A 602 -4.62 -16.04 43.25
CA GLU A 602 -5.75 -15.53 44.07
C GLU A 602 -6.11 -14.01 44.02
N SER A 603 -7.35 -13.56 44.28
CA SER A 603 -8.70 -14.20 44.34
C SER A 603 -9.83 -13.12 44.40
N GLY A 604 -11.11 -13.52 44.27
CA GLY A 604 -12.31 -12.72 44.64
C GLY A 604 -13.19 -12.24 43.45
N ASN A 605 -14.26 -12.93 43.03
CA ASN A 605 -15.63 -13.06 43.62
C ASN A 605 -16.35 -11.72 43.91
N SER A 606 -17.65 -11.53 43.63
CA SER A 606 -18.75 -12.38 43.12
C SER A 606 -19.89 -11.46 42.59
N THR A 607 -20.86 -11.82 41.72
CA THR A 607 -22.05 -12.70 41.86
C THR A 607 -22.94 -12.44 40.60
N ALA A 608 -23.94 -13.23 40.14
CA ALA A 608 -24.47 -14.57 40.47
C ALA A 608 -25.33 -15.15 39.32
N SER A 609 -25.52 -16.49 39.35
CA SER A 609 -26.74 -17.27 39.00
C SER A 609 -27.50 -17.08 37.67
N ASN A 610 -27.40 -18.08 36.77
CA ASN A 610 -28.39 -19.18 36.71
C ASN A 610 -27.89 -20.39 35.87
N THR A 611 -28.49 -21.55 36.11
CA THR A 611 -28.04 -22.92 35.76
C THR A 611 -28.76 -23.51 34.51
N PRO A 612 -28.65 -24.82 34.19
CA PRO A 612 -27.46 -25.55 33.77
C PRO A 612 -27.66 -26.32 32.43
N THR A 613 -26.59 -26.63 31.67
CA THR A 613 -26.66 -27.63 30.58
C THR A 613 -25.45 -28.55 30.56
N HIS A 614 -25.70 -29.82 30.17
CA HIS A 614 -24.70 -30.89 30.16
C HIS A 614 -23.60 -30.68 29.12
N GLY A 615 -22.38 -31.09 29.46
CA GLY A 615 -21.27 -31.13 28.51
C GLY A 615 -21.45 -32.21 27.45
N VAL A 616 -21.19 -31.84 26.19
CA VAL A 616 -20.89 -32.75 25.10
C VAL A 616 -19.60 -32.25 24.45
N LEU A 617 -18.66 -33.17 24.23
CA LEU A 617 -17.38 -32.89 23.58
C LEU A 617 -17.61 -32.33 22.17
N SER A 618 -17.01 -31.20 21.84
CA SER A 618 -16.97 -30.69 20.47
C SER A 618 -16.02 -31.55 19.62
N PRO A 619 -16.51 -32.25 18.57
CA PRO A 619 -15.64 -33.01 17.70
C PRO A 619 -14.85 -32.08 16.78
N THR A 620 -13.60 -32.44 16.53
CA THR A 620 -12.69 -31.78 15.62
C THR A 620 -13.04 -32.06 14.16
N LYS A 621 -12.79 -31.04 13.31
CA LYS A 621 -12.89 -31.02 11.83
C LYS A 621 -14.30 -31.13 11.22
N PRO A 622 -14.67 -30.26 10.25
CA PRO A 622 -15.79 -30.55 9.35
C PRO A 622 -15.43 -31.74 8.45
N VAL A 623 -16.35 -32.70 8.35
CA VAL A 623 -16.20 -33.85 7.44
C VAL A 623 -16.66 -33.44 6.04
N ASN A 624 -15.72 -33.31 5.11
CA ASN A 624 -16.03 -33.18 3.69
C ASN A 624 -16.66 -34.49 3.19
N LEU A 625 -17.91 -34.44 2.71
CA LEU A 625 -18.66 -35.59 2.19
C LEU A 625 -18.74 -35.61 0.65
N LEU A 626 -17.71 -35.06 -0.01
CA LEU A 626 -17.48 -35.20 -1.45
C LEU A 626 -16.00 -35.54 -1.68
N PRO A 627 -15.67 -36.34 -2.71
CA PRO A 627 -14.29 -36.57 -3.08
C PRO A 627 -13.66 -35.25 -3.57
N ASP A 628 -12.43 -34.97 -3.13
CA ASP A 628 -11.71 -33.77 -3.55
C ASP A 628 -11.60 -33.73 -5.08
N VAL A 629 -12.16 -32.68 -5.69
CA VAL A 629 -11.98 -32.40 -7.11
C VAL A 629 -10.49 -32.09 -7.32
N PRO A 630 -9.75 -32.83 -8.16
CA PRO A 630 -8.31 -32.63 -8.28
C PRO A 630 -8.00 -31.24 -8.81
N MET A 631 -7.35 -30.41 -7.98
CA MET A 631 -6.67 -29.18 -8.39
C MET A 631 -5.40 -29.52 -9.19
N HIS A 632 -5.57 -30.24 -10.30
CA HIS A 632 -4.51 -30.43 -11.27
C HIS A 632 -4.41 -29.17 -12.12
N HIS A 633 -3.31 -28.43 -11.93
CA HIS A 633 -2.72 -27.59 -12.97
C HIS A 633 -2.18 -28.49 -14.11
N SER A 634 -3.05 -29.28 -14.74
CA SER A 634 -2.76 -29.90 -16.02
C SER A 634 -2.71 -28.77 -17.05
N SER A 635 -1.52 -28.43 -17.51
CA SER A 635 -1.31 -27.46 -18.58
C SER A 635 -2.12 -27.86 -19.80
N ARG A 636 -3.25 -27.17 -20.00
CA ARG A 636 -4.06 -27.28 -21.22
C ARG A 636 -3.13 -26.96 -22.38
N LYS A 637 -2.88 -27.94 -23.27
CA LYS A 637 -2.25 -27.62 -24.56
C LYS A 637 -3.17 -26.64 -25.27
N LEU A 638 -2.64 -25.47 -25.58
CA LEU A 638 -3.32 -24.48 -26.42
C LEU A 638 -3.67 -25.15 -27.75
N THR A 639 -4.88 -24.90 -28.25
CA THR A 639 -5.19 -25.26 -29.64
C THR A 639 -4.30 -24.47 -30.59
N ASP A 640 -4.06 -24.95 -31.81
CA ASP A 640 -3.21 -24.25 -32.79
C ASP A 640 -3.67 -22.81 -33.06
N LYS A 641 -4.97 -22.54 -32.87
CA LYS A 641 -5.55 -21.19 -32.91
C LYS A 641 -5.18 -20.37 -31.67
N GLU A 642 -5.40 -20.89 -30.46
CA GLU A 642 -5.04 -20.18 -29.23
C GLU A 642 -3.54 -19.94 -29.10
N GLN A 643 -2.70 -20.89 -29.55
CA GLN A 643 -1.25 -20.72 -29.63
C GLN A 643 -0.90 -19.55 -30.57
N LYS A 644 -1.50 -19.52 -31.76
CA LYS A 644 -1.30 -18.42 -32.72
C LYS A 644 -1.82 -17.08 -32.19
N ASP A 645 -2.94 -17.07 -31.49
CA ASP A 645 -3.50 -15.85 -30.89
C ASP A 645 -2.59 -15.36 -29.74
N CYS A 646 -1.97 -16.26 -28.96
CA CYS A 646 -0.92 -15.92 -27.98
C CYS A 646 0.39 -15.45 -28.63
N ASP A 647 0.80 -16.00 -29.78
CA ASP A 647 2.02 -15.60 -30.50
C ASP A 647 1.85 -14.24 -31.24
N VAL A 648 0.62 -13.72 -31.34
CA VAL A 648 0.25 -12.44 -31.99
C VAL A 648 0.16 -11.27 -30.99
N ILE A 649 -0.01 -11.56 -29.70
CA ILE A 649 -0.12 -10.58 -28.59
C ILE A 649 1.28 -10.23 -28.05
#